data_AF-A0A9D6W3L3-F1
#
_entry.id   AF-A0A9D6W3L3-F1
#
_cell.length_a   1.000
_cell.length_b   1.000
_cell.length_c   1.000
_cell.angle_alpha   90.00
_cell.angle_beta   90.00
_cell.angle_gamma   90.00
#
_symmetry.space_group_name_H-M   'P 1'
#
loop_
_entity.id
_entity.type
_entity.pdbx_description
1 polymer ?
#
loop_
_entity_poly.entity_id
_entity_poly.type
_entity_poly.pdbx_seq_one_letter_code
_entity_poly.pdbx_strand_id
1 'polypeptide(L)'
;MNRAVGSRTVRADAVAKVTGTAQFVDDLGFAGMLHAAVVRSPHPHARLRAIHPKPALAMDGVVAAATADDIPGPNVVHIVLDDQPLLAEEFVRYAGEPVALVAATSRDVARAAAAAVGVDYEPLAPLLDARESAGNAIRIFGQDNVFAHHRIRRGDVAAGFAAAAVVVEQEYRTGYQEHAYLEPQGMIAVPGPDGAMTVYGSMQCPFYVQLALCDTLGLPKSKVRVVQTVTGGGFGGKEDVPSLVAGQAALLARITGRPVKLIYSREEDIAVTSKRHPARIRCRTGAAKDGTLVAAEVDMLYDGGAYATLSPVVLWRGTVHAVGAYRCPNVRVDARAVATNRVPCGAFRGFGSPQVLFAAESQMDRLAEALGLDPAEIRRRNLLRPGDETITGQVLRDSVGATAVLDRALRHAEWEERKAPADGEVRTYSLGPPILDDRRRRGRGLALVHYGSGLGAGGSRLDRSGAFVQLHEDASVTAAVGTTEMGQGMETVLGQIVAEELGVLPSDVRLLPADTSRVPDSGPTVASRATTCSGNALRDACAPLRRMLLDVAAAKLGAPAEAVDLLGGFARAGEKRVTIGEIVAECAAQRLPLAKMGHHAAPKNTWNAETGQGDAYEVYAWAAVVADVVVDSATGQVAVERLVAAHDVGRAVNPAGVEAQIEGGSVQGAGYAVCEELLAPGGVVLNPDFGTYVLLTAADAPRVEPLIVEEPYPRGPHGAKGFGEQPLMAVAPAVVAAIHDAVGVRLSEIPATPERLLAVLHGVPDAAARTEPGLGCSTATVPSAALVPVRAPAGPPVVPVTFKVNGVEHQLRVGVDETLLHVLRERLRLTGTKRGCGKGECGACTVLLDGKPVNACLVLAADAQDAAVTTIEGLGADGLHPLQQAFVEHGAIQCGFCTPGLVLSAKALLDRDPDPDEAAIRRGIAGNLCRCTGYAKVVAAIRAAAAQGRR
;
A
#
# COMPACT_ATOMS: atom_id res chain seq x y z
N MET A 1 -35.37 5.95 -1.09
CA MET A 1 -35.12 5.11 -2.29
C MET A 1 -33.64 5.20 -2.59
N ASN A 2 -32.99 4.06 -2.79
CA ASN A 2 -31.56 3.97 -2.51
C ASN A 2 -30.76 4.15 -3.80
N ARG A 3 -30.04 5.28 -3.89
CA ARG A 3 -28.95 5.46 -4.84
C ARG A 3 -27.85 4.43 -4.58
N ALA A 4 -27.20 3.95 -5.63
CA ALA A 4 -26.04 3.09 -5.49
C ALA A 4 -24.87 3.90 -4.90
N VAL A 5 -24.58 5.07 -5.47
CA VAL A 5 -23.52 5.97 -4.99
C VAL A 5 -23.92 6.62 -3.65
N GLY A 6 -23.05 6.51 -2.65
CA GLY A 6 -23.30 6.99 -1.29
C GLY A 6 -23.95 5.95 -0.37
N SER A 7 -24.31 4.78 -0.88
CA SER A 7 -24.81 3.67 -0.06
C SER A 7 -23.66 2.87 0.57
N ARG A 8 -23.93 2.28 1.74
CA ARG A 8 -22.99 1.39 2.45
C ARG A 8 -23.12 -0.02 1.88
N THR A 9 -22.60 -0.23 0.67
CA THR A 9 -22.63 -1.53 -0.02
C THR A 9 -21.55 -2.46 0.54
N VAL A 10 -21.92 -3.72 0.82
CA VAL A 10 -20.99 -4.79 1.17
C VAL A 10 -20.02 -5.01 0.01
N ARG A 11 -18.76 -5.33 0.31
CA ARG A 11 -17.78 -5.55 -0.75
C ARG A 11 -18.14 -6.75 -1.62
N ALA A 12 -17.95 -6.61 -2.92
CA ALA A 12 -18.25 -7.65 -3.91
C ALA A 12 -17.42 -8.93 -3.71
N ASP A 13 -16.23 -8.79 -3.12
CA ASP A 13 -15.26 -9.86 -2.88
C ASP A 13 -15.21 -10.34 -1.43
N ALA A 14 -16.13 -9.87 -0.56
CA ALA A 14 -16.08 -10.14 0.89
C ALA A 14 -16.21 -11.64 1.21
N VAL A 15 -17.21 -12.31 0.61
CA VAL A 15 -17.52 -13.72 0.87
C VAL A 15 -16.32 -14.60 0.56
N ALA A 16 -15.71 -14.43 -0.61
CA ALA A 16 -14.56 -15.24 -1.02
C ALA A 16 -13.35 -15.09 -0.07
N LYS A 17 -13.20 -13.92 0.55
CA LYS A 17 -12.09 -13.64 1.49
C LYS A 17 -12.33 -14.23 2.89
N VAL A 18 -13.56 -14.26 3.39
CA VAL A 18 -13.87 -14.86 4.70
C VAL A 18 -13.99 -16.37 4.67
N THR A 19 -14.28 -16.97 3.51
CA THR A 19 -14.34 -18.43 3.34
C THR A 19 -13.01 -19.03 2.89
N GLY A 20 -12.04 -18.19 2.50
CA GLY A 20 -10.76 -18.63 1.97
C GLY A 20 -10.78 -19.06 0.51
N THR A 21 -11.91 -18.92 -0.20
CA THR A 21 -12.03 -19.28 -1.63
C THR A 21 -11.42 -18.26 -2.59
N ALA A 22 -11.07 -17.06 -2.11
CA ALA A 22 -10.28 -16.10 -2.88
C ALA A 22 -8.90 -16.67 -3.20
N GLN A 23 -8.59 -16.77 -4.50
CA GLN A 23 -7.34 -17.35 -5.00
C GLN A 23 -6.30 -16.25 -5.28
N PHE A 24 -5.25 -16.25 -4.47
CA PHE A 24 -4.04 -15.45 -4.65
C PHE A 24 -3.08 -16.15 -5.61
N VAL A 25 -2.02 -15.48 -6.06
CA VAL A 25 -1.14 -16.04 -7.09
C VAL A 25 -0.51 -17.37 -6.68
N ASP A 26 -0.14 -17.55 -5.40
CA ASP A 26 0.44 -18.81 -4.93
C ASP A 26 -0.58 -19.96 -4.85
N ASP A 27 -1.88 -19.66 -4.86
CA ASP A 27 -2.96 -20.66 -4.83
C ASP A 27 -3.23 -21.26 -6.22
N LEU A 28 -2.72 -20.64 -7.29
CA LEU A 28 -2.91 -21.11 -8.66
C LEU A 28 -1.92 -22.22 -9.04
N GLY A 29 -2.35 -23.13 -9.90
CA GLY A 29 -1.52 -24.22 -10.44
C GLY A 29 -1.80 -24.48 -11.91
N PHE A 30 -0.76 -24.86 -12.65
CA PHE A 30 -0.84 -25.21 -14.06
C PHE A 30 -0.16 -26.56 -14.31
N ALA A 31 -0.60 -27.28 -15.34
CA ALA A 31 -0.03 -28.58 -15.69
C ALA A 31 1.46 -28.44 -16.02
N GLY A 32 2.30 -29.30 -15.44
CA GLY A 32 3.75 -29.29 -15.66
C GLY A 32 4.46 -28.04 -15.13
N MET A 33 3.83 -27.24 -14.28
CA MET A 33 4.42 -26.02 -13.71
C MET A 33 5.71 -26.29 -12.94
N LEU A 34 6.70 -25.41 -13.13
CA LEU A 34 7.96 -25.37 -12.41
C LEU A 34 7.94 -24.24 -11.37
N HIS A 35 8.86 -24.31 -10.42
CA HIS A 35 9.10 -23.28 -9.43
C HIS A 35 10.46 -22.63 -9.69
N ALA A 36 10.50 -21.31 -9.62
CA ALA A 36 11.72 -20.54 -9.78
C ALA A 36 12.30 -20.05 -8.45
N ALA A 37 13.61 -19.82 -8.44
CA ALA A 37 14.34 -19.11 -7.40
C ALA A 37 15.38 -18.18 -8.05
N VAL A 38 15.69 -17.08 -7.35
CA VAL A 38 16.64 -16.06 -7.81
C VAL A 38 17.96 -16.24 -7.08
N VAL A 39 19.06 -16.26 -7.82
CA VAL A 39 20.42 -16.16 -7.27
C VAL A 39 20.73 -14.67 -7.10
N ARG A 40 21.12 -14.26 -5.90
CA ARG A 40 21.27 -12.85 -5.53
C ARG A 40 22.65 -12.55 -5.00
N SER A 41 23.13 -11.34 -5.27
CA SER A 41 24.38 -10.85 -4.72
C SER A 41 24.30 -10.63 -3.21
N PRO A 42 25.32 -11.04 -2.44
CA PRO A 42 25.46 -10.66 -1.04
C PRO A 42 26.14 -9.29 -0.87
N HIS A 43 26.65 -8.67 -1.94
CA HIS A 43 27.47 -7.46 -1.88
C HIS A 43 26.67 -6.21 -2.27
N PRO A 44 26.84 -5.08 -1.54
CA PRO A 44 26.25 -3.79 -1.90
C PRO A 44 26.89 -3.18 -3.16
N HIS A 45 28.16 -3.48 -3.43
CA HIS A 45 28.85 -3.07 -4.65
C HIS A 45 29.94 -4.08 -5.00
N ALA A 46 29.89 -4.67 -6.19
CA ALA A 46 30.92 -5.59 -6.66
C ALA A 46 30.93 -5.66 -8.19
N ARG A 47 32.08 -5.99 -8.77
CA ARG A 47 32.14 -6.44 -10.17
C ARG A 47 31.81 -7.93 -10.23
N LEU A 48 30.92 -8.30 -11.13
CA LEU A 48 30.53 -9.68 -11.42
C LEU A 48 31.55 -10.28 -12.39
N ARG A 49 32.29 -11.33 -11.99
CA ARG A 49 33.36 -11.93 -12.80
C ARG A 49 32.91 -13.17 -13.56
N ALA A 50 32.18 -14.07 -12.90
CA ALA A 50 31.66 -15.28 -13.52
C ALA A 50 30.50 -15.87 -12.69
N ILE A 51 29.61 -16.59 -13.37
CA ILE A 51 28.52 -17.36 -12.76
C ILE A 51 28.71 -18.84 -13.15
N HIS A 52 28.61 -19.73 -12.17
CA HIS A 52 28.86 -21.17 -12.30
C HIS A 52 27.58 -21.96 -11.98
N PRO A 53 26.66 -22.15 -12.94
CA PRO A 53 25.36 -22.81 -12.70
C PRO A 53 25.46 -24.35 -12.71
N LYS A 54 26.58 -24.93 -13.14
CA LYS A 54 26.76 -26.39 -13.30
C LYS A 54 26.42 -27.21 -12.04
N PRO A 55 26.82 -26.80 -10.81
CA PRO A 55 26.45 -27.56 -9.61
C PRO A 55 24.94 -27.60 -9.38
N ALA A 56 24.24 -26.49 -9.61
CA ALA A 56 22.78 -26.42 -9.50
C ALA A 56 22.10 -27.30 -10.56
N LEU A 57 22.55 -27.24 -11.81
CA LEU A 57 22.01 -28.03 -12.91
C LEU A 57 22.20 -29.55 -12.74
N ALA A 58 23.14 -29.98 -11.91
CA ALA A 58 23.37 -31.39 -11.61
C ALA A 58 22.45 -31.94 -10.51
N MET A 59 21.65 -31.09 -9.84
CA MET A 59 20.74 -31.51 -8.78
C MET A 59 19.44 -32.11 -9.35
N ASP A 60 18.97 -33.20 -8.72
CA ASP A 60 17.72 -33.84 -9.10
C ASP A 60 16.53 -32.87 -8.99
N GLY A 61 15.72 -32.82 -10.06
CA GLY A 61 14.55 -31.95 -10.14
C GLY A 61 14.83 -30.53 -10.65
N VAL A 62 16.09 -30.13 -10.85
CA VAL A 62 16.43 -28.88 -11.54
C VAL A 62 16.26 -29.06 -13.04
N VAL A 63 15.62 -28.08 -13.69
CA VAL A 63 15.26 -28.14 -15.11
C VAL A 63 16.06 -27.14 -15.94
N ALA A 64 16.27 -25.92 -15.42
CA ALA A 64 17.01 -24.89 -16.12
C ALA A 64 17.65 -23.90 -15.15
N ALA A 65 18.70 -23.23 -15.62
CA ALA A 65 19.25 -22.02 -15.03
C ALA A 65 19.40 -20.97 -16.13
N ALA A 66 19.34 -19.68 -15.78
CA ALA A 66 19.47 -18.59 -16.73
C ALA A 66 20.36 -17.47 -16.16
N THR A 67 21.16 -16.84 -17.02
CA THR A 67 21.93 -15.62 -16.74
C THR A 67 21.46 -14.48 -17.65
N ALA A 68 22.12 -13.31 -17.57
CA ALA A 68 21.81 -12.20 -18.45
C ALA A 68 21.96 -12.53 -19.95
N ASP A 69 22.88 -13.46 -20.30
CA ASP A 69 23.12 -13.89 -21.69
C ASP A 69 21.92 -14.62 -22.32
N ASP A 70 21.01 -15.15 -21.50
CA ASP A 70 19.82 -15.87 -21.97
C ASP A 70 18.64 -14.92 -22.29
N ILE A 71 18.76 -13.62 -21.99
CA ILE A 71 17.70 -12.64 -22.21
C ILE A 71 17.60 -12.35 -23.72
N PRO A 72 16.45 -12.63 -24.37
CA PRO A 72 16.33 -12.51 -25.83
C PRO A 72 16.14 -11.06 -26.32
N GLY A 73 15.68 -10.15 -25.45
CA GLY A 73 15.57 -8.72 -25.73
C GLY A 73 16.57 -7.88 -24.93
N PRO A 74 16.39 -6.55 -24.84
CA PRO A 74 17.23 -5.72 -23.99
C PRO A 74 17.13 -6.14 -22.52
N ASN A 75 18.27 -6.21 -21.83
CA ASN A 75 18.32 -6.49 -20.39
C ASN A 75 17.94 -5.24 -19.58
N VAL A 76 16.66 -4.89 -19.61
CA VAL A 76 16.10 -3.72 -18.93
C VAL A 76 14.70 -4.01 -18.40
N VAL A 77 14.39 -3.49 -17.22
CA VAL A 77 13.04 -3.46 -16.65
C VAL A 77 12.54 -2.01 -16.69
N HIS A 78 11.88 -1.64 -17.79
CA HIS A 78 11.39 -0.27 -17.99
C HIS A 78 10.30 0.11 -16.98
N ILE A 79 10.52 1.20 -16.23
CA ILE A 79 9.54 1.82 -15.32
C ILE A 79 9.41 3.33 -15.60
N VAL A 80 10.42 4.11 -15.23
CA VAL A 80 10.53 5.55 -15.57
C VAL A 80 11.78 5.79 -16.41
N LEU A 81 12.91 5.24 -15.96
CA LEU A 81 14.19 5.24 -16.67
C LEU A 81 14.57 3.81 -17.06
N ASP A 82 15.42 3.69 -18.07
CA ASP A 82 15.98 2.44 -18.57
C ASP A 82 17.32 2.12 -17.89
N ASP A 83 17.34 2.08 -16.55
CA ASP A 83 18.57 1.94 -15.76
C ASP A 83 18.66 0.62 -14.99
N GLN A 84 17.55 -0.06 -14.72
CA GLN A 84 17.52 -1.33 -13.99
C GLN A 84 17.57 -2.54 -14.92
N PRO A 85 18.57 -3.44 -14.79
CA PRO A 85 18.58 -4.70 -15.54
C PRO A 85 17.64 -5.74 -14.93
N LEU A 86 17.23 -6.72 -15.73
CA LEU A 86 16.51 -7.91 -15.25
C LEU A 86 17.44 -8.81 -14.41
N LEU A 87 18.69 -8.97 -14.88
CA LEU A 87 19.78 -9.70 -14.21
C LEU A 87 21.08 -8.90 -14.36
N ALA A 88 21.88 -8.77 -13.30
CA ALA A 88 23.15 -8.04 -13.37
C ALA A 88 24.15 -8.68 -14.34
N GLU A 89 24.87 -7.84 -15.10
CA GLU A 89 25.87 -8.27 -16.09
C GLU A 89 27.30 -8.01 -15.62
N GLU A 90 27.68 -6.74 -15.48
CA GLU A 90 29.06 -6.35 -15.15
C GLU A 90 29.23 -5.99 -13.68
N PHE A 91 28.25 -5.29 -13.10
CA PHE A 91 28.28 -4.81 -11.73
C PHE A 91 27.01 -5.17 -10.99
N VAL A 92 27.19 -5.49 -9.72
CA VAL A 92 26.13 -5.47 -8.73
C VAL A 92 26.19 -4.15 -7.98
N ARG A 93 25.04 -3.48 -7.87
CA ARG A 93 24.84 -2.16 -7.29
C ARG A 93 24.13 -2.17 -5.93
N TYR A 94 23.55 -3.29 -5.49
CA TYR A 94 23.02 -3.45 -4.13
C TYR A 94 23.02 -4.91 -3.65
N ALA A 95 23.01 -5.11 -2.33
CA ALA A 95 22.89 -6.44 -1.74
C ALA A 95 21.46 -6.95 -1.95
N GLY A 96 21.33 -8.11 -2.61
CA GLY A 96 20.06 -8.67 -3.04
C GLY A 96 19.81 -8.60 -4.54
N GLU A 97 20.70 -7.96 -5.32
CA GLU A 97 20.52 -7.83 -6.77
C GLU A 97 20.51 -9.19 -7.48
N PRO A 98 19.53 -9.46 -8.36
CA PRO A 98 19.47 -10.69 -9.16
C PRO A 98 20.69 -10.83 -10.08
N VAL A 99 21.36 -11.98 -10.05
CA VAL A 99 22.48 -12.31 -10.96
C VAL A 99 22.20 -13.51 -11.85
N ALA A 100 21.39 -14.45 -11.40
CA ALA A 100 20.96 -15.62 -12.16
C ALA A 100 19.61 -16.14 -11.65
N LEU A 101 19.02 -17.06 -12.41
CA LEU A 101 17.74 -17.70 -12.09
C LEU A 101 17.87 -19.22 -12.18
N VAL A 102 17.05 -19.93 -11.42
CA VAL A 102 16.92 -21.39 -11.48
C VAL A 102 15.45 -21.79 -11.53
N ALA A 103 15.10 -22.77 -12.37
CA ALA A 103 13.79 -23.42 -12.40
C ALA A 103 13.91 -24.90 -12.02
N ALA A 104 13.04 -25.36 -11.12
CA ALA A 104 12.99 -26.75 -10.66
C ALA A 104 11.55 -27.27 -10.48
N THR A 105 11.40 -28.56 -10.23
CA THR A 105 10.10 -29.24 -10.07
C THR A 105 9.37 -28.90 -8.78
N SER A 106 10.06 -28.34 -7.78
CA SER A 106 9.45 -27.87 -6.53
C SER A 106 10.13 -26.60 -6.02
N ARG A 107 9.43 -25.87 -5.14
CA ARG A 107 9.93 -24.66 -4.49
C ARG A 107 11.23 -24.92 -3.71
N ASP A 108 11.29 -26.04 -2.99
CA ASP A 108 12.43 -26.34 -2.12
C ASP A 108 13.66 -26.73 -2.94
N VAL A 109 13.47 -27.50 -4.03
CA VAL A 109 14.56 -27.81 -4.97
C VAL A 109 15.07 -26.55 -5.66
N ALA A 110 14.18 -25.64 -6.10
CA ALA A 110 14.58 -24.40 -6.73
C ALA A 110 15.45 -23.52 -5.81
N ARG A 111 15.05 -23.40 -4.53
CA ARG A 111 15.80 -22.64 -3.52
C ARG A 111 17.15 -23.27 -3.20
N ALA A 112 17.19 -24.58 -3.01
CA ALA A 112 18.44 -25.30 -2.78
C ALA A 112 19.39 -25.17 -3.98
N ALA A 113 18.86 -25.25 -5.20
CA ALA A 113 19.63 -25.11 -6.42
C ALA A 113 20.15 -23.68 -6.63
N ALA A 114 19.36 -22.64 -6.32
CA ALA A 114 19.84 -21.26 -6.35
C ALA A 114 21.03 -21.03 -5.38
N ALA A 115 21.01 -21.65 -4.20
CA ALA A 115 22.13 -21.60 -3.25
C ALA A 115 23.37 -22.38 -3.72
N ALA A 116 23.22 -23.33 -4.64
CA ALA A 116 24.31 -24.12 -5.21
C ALA A 116 25.00 -23.46 -6.42
N VAL A 117 24.44 -22.37 -6.96
CA VAL A 117 25.09 -21.60 -8.03
C VAL A 117 26.28 -20.85 -7.45
N GLY A 118 27.49 -21.15 -7.95
CA GLY A 118 28.70 -20.42 -7.58
C GLY A 118 28.76 -19.08 -8.33
N VAL A 119 29.20 -18.01 -7.66
CA VAL A 119 29.36 -16.69 -8.30
C VAL A 119 30.65 -16.04 -7.83
N ASP A 120 31.47 -15.61 -8.78
CA ASP A 120 32.75 -14.94 -8.52
C ASP A 120 32.52 -13.42 -8.51
N TYR A 121 32.72 -12.81 -7.34
CA TYR A 121 32.64 -11.36 -7.15
C TYR A 121 34.02 -10.76 -6.88
N GLU A 122 34.23 -9.56 -7.38
CA GLU A 122 35.29 -8.66 -6.90
C GLU A 122 34.61 -7.51 -6.14
N PRO A 123 34.59 -7.53 -4.79
CA PRO A 123 33.95 -6.49 -4.00
C PRO A 123 34.58 -5.11 -4.24
N LEU A 124 33.73 -4.09 -4.34
CA LEU A 124 34.11 -2.69 -4.52
C LEU A 124 33.60 -1.86 -3.33
N ALA A 125 34.19 -0.69 -3.11
CA ALA A 125 33.72 0.21 -2.06
C ALA A 125 32.30 0.71 -2.40
N PRO A 126 31.30 0.54 -1.52
CA PRO A 126 29.96 1.05 -1.77
C PRO A 126 29.84 2.53 -1.39
N LEU A 127 29.03 3.27 -2.13
CA LEU A 127 28.63 4.64 -1.85
C LEU A 127 27.26 4.65 -1.17
N LEU A 128 27.24 4.78 0.16
CA LEU A 128 26.04 4.60 0.98
C LEU A 128 25.44 5.90 1.51
N ASP A 129 26.21 6.99 1.67
CA ASP A 129 25.63 8.28 2.10
C ASP A 129 25.14 9.07 0.89
N ALA A 130 23.83 9.31 0.82
CA ALA A 130 23.20 10.14 -0.20
C ALA A 130 23.82 11.56 -0.28
N ARG A 131 24.33 12.11 0.84
CA ARG A 131 24.96 13.45 0.87
C ARG A 131 26.25 13.52 0.06
N GLU A 132 26.95 12.39 -0.02
CA GLU A 132 28.23 12.27 -0.70
C GLU A 132 28.07 11.76 -2.13
N SER A 133 26.86 11.36 -2.53
CA SER A 133 26.65 10.67 -3.79
C SER A 133 26.68 11.58 -5.02
N ALA A 134 26.02 12.74 -4.93
CA ALA A 134 25.97 13.68 -6.05
C ALA A 134 27.38 14.17 -6.41
N GLY A 135 27.80 13.94 -7.65
CA GLY A 135 29.12 14.34 -8.13
C GLY A 135 30.29 13.44 -7.69
N ASN A 136 30.05 12.33 -6.98
CA ASN A 136 31.09 11.42 -6.49
C ASN A 136 31.88 10.72 -7.61
N ALA A 137 33.15 10.39 -7.38
CA ALA A 137 33.95 9.63 -8.33
C ALA A 137 33.41 8.21 -8.60
N ILE A 138 32.80 7.58 -7.58
CA ILE A 138 32.10 6.29 -7.74
C ILE A 138 30.78 6.57 -8.47
N ARG A 139 30.66 6.08 -9.71
CA ARG A 139 29.46 6.26 -10.56
C ARG A 139 28.54 5.06 -10.45
N ILE A 140 27.33 5.29 -9.97
CA ILE A 140 26.22 4.33 -9.92
C ILE A 140 25.26 4.61 -11.09
N PHE A 141 24.93 5.89 -11.31
CA PHE A 141 23.98 6.33 -12.33
C PHE A 141 24.48 7.59 -13.06
N GLY A 142 24.32 7.61 -14.38
CA GLY A 142 24.60 8.79 -15.20
C GLY A 142 26.02 9.34 -15.01
N GLN A 143 26.15 10.67 -15.09
CA GLN A 143 27.44 11.36 -14.95
C GLN A 143 27.68 11.91 -13.54
N ASP A 144 26.66 11.95 -12.69
CA ASP A 144 26.70 12.65 -11.40
C ASP A 144 25.93 11.95 -10.28
N ASN A 145 25.40 10.74 -10.49
CA ASN A 145 24.54 9.99 -9.56
C ASN A 145 23.21 10.68 -9.21
N VAL A 146 22.74 11.66 -9.98
CA VAL A 146 21.46 12.33 -9.74
C VAL A 146 20.40 11.75 -10.68
N PHE A 147 19.38 11.08 -10.11
CA PHE A 147 18.23 10.61 -10.89
C PHE A 147 17.34 11.75 -11.36
N ALA A 148 17.13 12.76 -10.50
CA ALA A 148 16.33 13.93 -10.81
C ALA A 148 16.66 15.12 -9.91
N HIS A 149 16.51 16.34 -10.46
CA HIS A 149 16.52 17.60 -9.73
C HIS A 149 15.25 18.39 -10.08
N HIS A 150 14.41 18.67 -9.10
CA HIS A 150 13.23 19.52 -9.24
C HIS A 150 13.38 20.79 -8.41
N ARG A 151 12.71 21.86 -8.84
CA ARG A 151 12.82 23.17 -8.20
C ARG A 151 11.48 23.91 -8.23
N ILE A 152 11.26 24.75 -7.21
CA ILE A 152 10.19 25.76 -7.18
C ILE A 152 10.82 27.12 -6.90
N ARG A 153 10.43 28.14 -7.68
CA ARG A 153 10.82 29.53 -7.52
C ARG A 153 9.56 30.39 -7.62
N ARG A 154 9.17 31.00 -6.50
CA ARG A 154 7.99 31.86 -6.38
C ARG A 154 8.33 33.10 -5.55
N GLY A 155 7.93 34.28 -6.03
CA GLY A 155 8.11 35.54 -5.32
C GLY A 155 9.59 35.92 -5.08
N ASP A 156 9.80 36.81 -4.11
CA ASP A 156 11.13 37.25 -3.66
C ASP A 156 11.38 36.73 -2.23
N VAL A 157 12.13 35.64 -2.14
CA VAL A 157 12.45 34.96 -0.87
C VAL A 157 13.27 35.84 0.07
N ALA A 158 14.20 36.65 -0.47
CA ALA A 158 15.03 37.52 0.35
C ALA A 158 14.19 38.62 1.00
N ALA A 159 13.31 39.26 0.22
CA ALA A 159 12.36 40.24 0.73
C ALA A 159 11.39 39.62 1.75
N GLY A 160 10.89 38.41 1.49
CA GLY A 160 10.01 37.69 2.40
C GLY A 160 10.66 37.41 3.76
N PHE A 161 11.92 36.95 3.80
CA PHE A 161 12.64 36.76 5.06
C PHE A 161 12.99 38.06 5.77
N ALA A 162 13.28 39.14 5.03
CA ALA A 162 13.50 40.47 5.63
C ALA A 162 12.23 41.01 6.32
N ALA A 163 11.05 40.62 5.84
CA ALA A 163 9.75 40.99 6.43
C ALA A 163 9.30 40.04 7.56
N ALA A 164 10.00 38.93 7.80
CA ALA A 164 9.63 37.96 8.84
C ALA A 164 9.92 38.51 10.24
N ALA A 165 8.95 38.40 11.14
CA ALA A 165 9.14 38.70 12.55
C ALA A 165 9.84 37.56 13.28
N VAL A 166 9.57 36.32 12.86
CA VAL A 166 10.19 35.09 13.37
C VAL A 166 10.63 34.24 12.19
N VAL A 167 11.81 33.64 12.31
CA VAL A 167 12.33 32.63 11.38
C VAL A 167 12.75 31.42 12.19
N VAL A 168 12.27 30.24 11.78
CA VAL A 168 12.71 28.96 12.33
C VAL A 168 13.46 28.17 11.26
N GLU A 169 14.48 27.44 11.68
CA GLU A 169 15.32 26.64 10.79
C GLU A 169 15.57 25.26 11.43
N GLN A 170 15.42 24.19 10.65
CA GLN A 170 15.67 22.82 11.10
C GLN A 170 15.94 21.87 9.92
N GLU A 171 16.80 20.88 10.12
CA GLU A 171 16.89 19.69 9.26
C GLU A 171 16.03 18.56 9.87
N TYR A 172 15.20 17.94 9.03
CA TYR A 172 14.37 16.79 9.36
C TYR A 172 14.83 15.55 8.61
N ARG A 173 14.63 14.37 9.21
CA ARG A 173 15.05 13.09 8.68
C ARG A 173 13.95 12.06 8.77
N THR A 174 13.85 11.22 7.74
CA THR A 174 12.99 10.04 7.75
C THR A 174 13.75 8.84 7.23
N GLY A 175 13.54 7.68 7.85
CA GLY A 175 14.11 6.40 7.41
C GLY A 175 13.33 5.72 6.30
N TYR A 176 13.73 4.48 6.02
CA TYR A 176 12.94 3.55 5.22
C TYR A 176 11.59 3.25 5.86
N GLN A 177 10.61 2.90 5.03
CA GLN A 177 9.41 2.20 5.46
C GLN A 177 9.17 1.03 4.49
N GLU A 178 8.94 -0.16 5.03
CA GLU A 178 8.59 -1.37 4.29
C GLU A 178 7.08 -1.48 4.11
N HIS A 179 6.63 -1.83 2.90
CA HIS A 179 5.21 -1.88 2.56
C HIS A 179 4.46 -2.89 3.42
N ALA A 180 5.09 -4.03 3.69
CA ALA A 180 4.55 -5.12 4.50
C ALA A 180 3.16 -5.58 4.05
N TYR A 181 2.90 -5.59 2.72
CA TYR A 181 1.78 -6.36 2.18
C TYR A 181 1.94 -7.82 2.60
N LEU A 182 0.86 -8.47 3.05
CA LEU A 182 0.98 -9.78 3.68
C LEU A 182 1.18 -10.92 2.69
N GLU A 183 0.69 -10.76 1.47
CA GLU A 183 1.04 -11.62 0.33
C GLU A 183 2.36 -11.12 -0.28
N PRO A 184 3.47 -11.88 -0.20
CA PRO A 184 4.72 -11.52 -0.86
C PRO A 184 4.58 -11.35 -2.37
N GLN A 185 5.61 -10.81 -3.03
CA GLN A 185 5.68 -10.75 -4.48
C GLN A 185 5.56 -12.14 -5.12
N GLY A 186 4.82 -12.20 -6.21
CA GLY A 186 4.59 -13.47 -6.89
C GLY A 186 4.02 -13.34 -8.31
N MET A 187 4.58 -14.15 -9.21
CA MET A 187 4.19 -14.23 -10.62
C MET A 187 4.17 -15.68 -11.11
N ILE A 188 3.27 -15.98 -12.04
CA ILE A 188 3.27 -17.21 -12.83
C ILE A 188 3.27 -16.84 -14.30
N ALA A 189 4.30 -17.26 -15.03
CA ALA A 189 4.38 -17.11 -16.47
C ALA A 189 3.99 -18.41 -17.16
N VAL A 190 3.13 -18.32 -18.18
CA VAL A 190 2.56 -19.44 -18.94
C VAL A 190 2.85 -19.22 -20.42
N PRO A 191 3.75 -20.01 -21.03
CA PRO A 191 4.06 -19.88 -22.44
C PRO A 191 2.92 -20.46 -23.29
N GLY A 192 2.54 -19.74 -24.35
CA GLY A 192 1.56 -20.15 -25.35
C GLY A 192 2.20 -20.93 -26.50
N PRO A 193 1.41 -21.75 -27.21
CA PRO A 193 1.91 -22.62 -28.28
C PRO A 193 2.46 -21.84 -29.49
N ASP A 194 2.07 -20.57 -29.67
CA ASP A 194 2.51 -19.66 -30.75
C ASP A 194 3.65 -18.72 -30.31
N GLY A 195 4.27 -19.00 -29.16
CA GLY A 195 5.27 -18.15 -28.53
C GLY A 195 4.71 -16.92 -27.83
N ALA A 196 3.38 -16.83 -27.63
CA ALA A 196 2.79 -15.84 -26.73
C ALA A 196 3.18 -16.11 -25.27
N MET A 197 3.06 -15.11 -24.42
CA MET A 197 3.31 -15.20 -22.99
C MET A 197 2.12 -14.64 -22.22
N THR A 198 1.54 -15.46 -21.34
CA THR A 198 0.54 -15.00 -20.36
C THR A 198 1.15 -14.99 -18.98
N VAL A 199 1.06 -13.87 -18.26
CA VAL A 199 1.51 -13.76 -16.87
C VAL A 199 0.34 -13.48 -15.94
N TYR A 200 0.27 -14.26 -14.87
CA TYR A 200 -0.67 -14.09 -13.77
C TYR A 200 0.11 -13.62 -12.54
N GLY A 201 -0.39 -12.62 -11.82
CA GLY A 201 0.20 -12.36 -10.50
C GLY A 201 -0.32 -11.15 -9.75
N SER A 202 0.39 -10.91 -8.65
CA SER A 202 0.05 -9.89 -7.67
C SER A 202 0.70 -8.56 -8.04
N MET A 203 -0.11 -7.57 -8.45
CA MET A 203 0.39 -6.33 -9.04
C MET A 203 -0.61 -5.17 -8.98
N GLN A 204 -0.11 -3.95 -9.11
CA GLN A 204 -0.92 -2.72 -9.27
C GLN A 204 -0.99 -2.23 -10.72
N CYS A 205 -0.01 -2.63 -11.55
CA CYS A 205 0.24 -2.01 -12.86
C CYS A 205 0.46 -3.08 -13.95
N PRO A 206 -0.60 -3.79 -14.39
CA PRO A 206 -0.47 -4.87 -15.38
C PRO A 206 0.10 -4.39 -16.73
N PHE A 207 -0.14 -3.14 -17.12
CA PHE A 207 0.42 -2.58 -18.35
C PHE A 207 1.91 -2.23 -18.25
N TYR A 208 2.43 -1.93 -17.06
CA TYR A 208 3.88 -1.79 -16.84
C TYR A 208 4.56 -3.15 -17.00
N VAL A 209 3.98 -4.17 -16.36
CA VAL A 209 4.46 -5.56 -16.49
C VAL A 209 4.42 -6.00 -17.95
N GLN A 210 3.34 -5.69 -18.68
CA GLN A 210 3.22 -6.03 -20.10
C GLN A 210 4.34 -5.39 -20.93
N LEU A 211 4.67 -4.11 -20.68
CA LEU A 211 5.75 -3.41 -21.38
C LEU A 211 7.11 -4.01 -21.06
N ALA A 212 7.44 -4.21 -19.77
CA ALA A 212 8.70 -4.83 -19.38
C ALA A 212 8.89 -6.24 -19.97
N LEU A 213 7.81 -7.02 -20.09
CA LEU A 213 7.84 -8.32 -20.77
C LEU A 213 8.03 -8.21 -22.28
N CYS A 214 7.49 -7.18 -22.93
CA CYS A 214 7.74 -6.95 -24.36
C CYS A 214 9.22 -6.68 -24.61
N ASP A 215 9.84 -5.85 -23.77
CA ASP A 215 11.27 -5.51 -23.88
C ASP A 215 12.13 -6.74 -23.60
N THR A 216 12.03 -7.32 -22.40
CA THR A 216 12.88 -8.44 -21.97
C THR A 216 12.72 -9.69 -22.83
N LEU A 217 11.52 -9.99 -23.34
CA LEU A 217 11.28 -11.15 -24.19
C LEU A 217 11.44 -10.86 -25.70
N GLY A 218 11.58 -9.60 -26.11
CA GLY A 218 11.54 -9.20 -27.52
C GLY A 218 10.23 -9.60 -28.21
N LEU A 219 9.10 -9.50 -27.49
CA LEU A 219 7.77 -9.88 -27.99
C LEU A 219 6.93 -8.63 -28.29
N PRO A 220 6.09 -8.64 -29.34
CA PRO A 220 5.12 -7.57 -29.54
C PRO A 220 4.03 -7.62 -28.46
N LYS A 221 3.44 -6.47 -28.13
CA LYS A 221 2.36 -6.33 -27.14
C LYS A 221 1.18 -7.28 -27.36
N SER A 222 0.87 -7.61 -28.62
CA SER A 222 -0.19 -8.57 -29.00
C SER A 222 0.08 -10.02 -28.60
N LYS A 223 1.35 -10.36 -28.29
CA LYS A 223 1.77 -11.69 -27.81
C LYS A 223 1.99 -11.72 -26.30
N VAL A 224 1.75 -10.63 -25.57
CA VAL A 224 1.93 -10.55 -24.12
C VAL A 224 0.60 -10.21 -23.46
N ARG A 225 0.11 -11.09 -22.61
CA ARG A 225 -1.10 -10.88 -21.81
C ARG A 225 -0.74 -10.90 -20.33
N VAL A 226 -1.24 -9.91 -19.58
CA VAL A 226 -1.02 -9.83 -18.13
C VAL A 226 -2.37 -9.80 -17.43
N VAL A 227 -2.55 -10.70 -16.47
CA VAL A 227 -3.78 -10.89 -15.70
C VAL A 227 -3.47 -10.67 -14.23
N GLN A 228 -4.14 -9.70 -13.61
CA GLN A 228 -4.02 -9.49 -12.18
C GLN A 228 -4.78 -10.60 -11.43
N THR A 229 -4.14 -11.23 -10.45
CA THR A 229 -4.81 -12.12 -9.50
C THR A 229 -5.35 -11.32 -8.32
N VAL A 230 -6.14 -11.96 -7.44
CA VAL A 230 -6.42 -11.38 -6.12
C VAL A 230 -5.09 -11.01 -5.48
N THR A 231 -4.99 -9.77 -4.97
CA THR A 231 -3.75 -9.17 -4.49
C THR A 231 -3.87 -8.82 -3.01
N GLY A 232 -2.98 -9.40 -2.19
CA GLY A 232 -2.95 -9.30 -0.73
C GLY A 232 -2.30 -8.02 -0.19
N GLY A 233 -2.67 -6.88 -0.78
CA GLY A 233 -2.07 -5.56 -0.51
C GLY A 233 -0.93 -5.23 -1.47
N GLY A 234 -0.69 -3.93 -1.68
CA GLY A 234 0.37 -3.40 -2.54
C GLY A 234 1.02 -2.13 -1.98
N PHE A 235 0.21 -1.10 -1.68
CA PHE A 235 0.66 0.14 -1.01
C PHE A 235 1.79 0.89 -1.74
N GLY A 236 1.96 0.68 -3.04
CA GLY A 236 3.07 1.19 -3.84
C GLY A 236 4.10 0.11 -4.19
N GLY A 237 4.41 -0.82 -3.28
CA GLY A 237 5.46 -1.81 -3.51
C GLY A 237 5.12 -2.89 -4.53
N LYS A 238 3.90 -2.89 -5.07
CA LYS A 238 3.48 -3.71 -6.22
C LYS A 238 3.27 -2.88 -7.49
N GLU A 239 3.91 -1.71 -7.58
CA GLU A 239 3.90 -0.85 -8.77
C GLU A 239 5.03 -1.23 -9.74
N ASP A 240 6.27 -1.15 -9.28
CA ASP A 240 7.51 -1.35 -10.04
C ASP A 240 8.02 -2.79 -9.98
N VAL A 241 8.10 -3.36 -8.77
CA VAL A 241 8.70 -4.69 -8.50
C VAL A 241 8.06 -5.82 -9.33
N PRO A 242 6.73 -5.87 -9.55
CA PRO A 242 6.10 -6.87 -10.40
C PRO A 242 6.72 -7.05 -11.78
N SER A 243 7.21 -5.99 -12.41
CA SER A 243 7.83 -6.07 -13.75
C SER A 243 9.12 -6.91 -13.72
N LEU A 244 9.92 -6.77 -12.66
CA LEU A 244 11.13 -7.57 -12.44
C LEU A 244 10.78 -9.05 -12.21
N VAL A 245 9.86 -9.33 -11.29
CA VAL A 245 9.47 -10.71 -10.93
C VAL A 245 8.81 -11.43 -12.12
N ALA A 246 8.01 -10.70 -12.91
CA ALA A 246 7.36 -11.23 -14.09
C ALA A 246 8.38 -11.57 -15.19
N GLY A 247 9.34 -10.67 -15.46
CA GLY A 247 10.41 -10.91 -16.43
C GLY A 247 11.23 -12.15 -16.08
N GLN A 248 11.56 -12.33 -14.80
CA GLN A 248 12.32 -13.49 -14.32
C GLN A 248 11.55 -14.81 -14.51
N ALA A 249 10.27 -14.84 -14.11
CA ALA A 249 9.42 -16.02 -14.33
C ALA A 249 9.24 -16.31 -15.83
N ALA A 250 9.03 -15.27 -16.64
CA ALA A 250 8.76 -15.40 -18.06
C ALA A 250 10.00 -15.82 -18.87
N LEU A 251 11.20 -15.38 -18.49
CA LEU A 251 12.45 -15.84 -19.08
C LEU A 251 12.60 -17.36 -18.93
N LEU A 252 12.46 -17.87 -17.70
CA LEU A 252 12.51 -19.32 -17.43
C LEU A 252 11.37 -20.08 -18.13
N ALA A 253 10.16 -19.50 -18.17
CA ALA A 253 9.02 -20.13 -18.85
C ALA A 253 9.27 -20.26 -20.37
N ARG A 254 9.89 -19.25 -20.97
CA ARG A 254 10.30 -19.29 -22.37
C ARG A 254 11.38 -20.34 -22.63
N ILE A 255 12.42 -20.38 -21.81
CA ILE A 255 13.54 -21.34 -21.93
C ILE A 255 13.04 -22.79 -21.81
N THR A 256 12.16 -23.03 -20.84
CA THR A 256 11.69 -24.39 -20.53
C THR A 256 10.48 -24.84 -21.34
N GLY A 257 9.76 -23.91 -21.99
CA GLY A 257 8.48 -24.17 -22.63
C GLY A 257 7.38 -24.60 -21.66
N ARG A 258 7.56 -24.37 -20.35
CA ARG A 258 6.65 -24.81 -19.27
C ARG A 258 6.19 -23.61 -18.44
N PRO A 259 5.01 -23.68 -17.79
CA PRO A 259 4.63 -22.68 -16.82
C PRO A 259 5.65 -22.56 -15.69
N VAL A 260 5.99 -21.35 -15.24
CA VAL A 260 6.95 -21.10 -14.15
C VAL A 260 6.34 -20.18 -13.11
N LYS A 261 6.32 -20.63 -11.86
CA LYS A 261 5.89 -19.87 -10.68
C LYS A 261 7.11 -19.35 -9.91
N LEU A 262 7.18 -18.04 -9.69
CA LEU A 262 8.16 -17.39 -8.81
C LEU A 262 7.41 -16.68 -7.67
N ILE A 263 7.64 -17.11 -6.43
CA ILE A 263 7.07 -16.50 -5.22
C ILE A 263 8.22 -16.25 -4.24
N TYR A 264 8.42 -14.99 -3.86
CA TYR A 264 9.45 -14.63 -2.89
C TYR A 264 9.12 -15.15 -1.49
N SER A 265 10.15 -15.45 -0.70
CA SER A 265 9.94 -15.56 0.75
C SER A 265 9.73 -14.18 1.36
N ARG A 266 9.23 -14.12 2.61
CA ARG A 266 9.09 -12.82 3.31
C ARG A 266 10.43 -12.13 3.50
N GLU A 267 11.46 -12.90 3.83
CA GLU A 267 12.82 -12.41 4.03
C GLU A 267 13.40 -11.86 2.75
N GLU A 268 13.27 -12.63 1.66
CA GLU A 268 13.72 -12.21 0.34
C GLU A 268 12.99 -10.92 -0.08
N ASP A 269 11.67 -10.87 0.10
CA ASP A 269 10.86 -9.73 -0.27
C ASP A 269 11.31 -8.45 0.46
N ILE A 270 11.34 -8.46 1.80
CA ILE A 270 11.73 -7.27 2.58
C ILE A 270 13.17 -6.86 2.25
N ALA A 271 14.08 -7.81 2.06
CA ALA A 271 15.48 -7.49 1.83
C ALA A 271 15.74 -6.77 0.49
N VAL A 272 14.96 -7.03 -0.56
CA VAL A 272 15.36 -6.69 -1.95
C VAL A 272 14.34 -5.84 -2.72
N THR A 273 13.10 -5.78 -2.27
CA THR A 273 12.05 -5.01 -2.97
C THR A 273 12.12 -3.53 -2.63
N SER A 274 11.56 -2.69 -3.51
CA SER A 274 11.61 -1.25 -3.32
C SER A 274 10.96 -0.83 -2.00
N LYS A 275 11.42 0.29 -1.41
CA LYS A 275 10.95 0.82 -0.11
C LYS A 275 10.57 2.29 -0.23
N ARG A 276 9.96 2.87 0.80
CA ARG A 276 9.87 4.34 0.93
C ARG A 276 11.27 4.96 1.02
N HIS A 277 11.52 6.04 0.28
CA HIS A 277 12.77 6.80 0.31
C HIS A 277 13.11 7.35 1.70
N PRO A 278 14.30 7.05 2.24
CA PRO A 278 14.91 7.88 3.27
C PRO A 278 15.11 9.30 2.75
N ALA A 279 14.86 10.30 3.59
CA ALA A 279 14.91 11.71 3.20
C ALA A 279 15.62 12.56 4.24
N ARG A 280 16.31 13.60 3.75
CA ARG A 280 16.84 14.72 4.52
C ARG A 280 16.24 16.01 3.98
N ILE A 281 15.66 16.81 4.86
CA ILE A 281 14.87 17.97 4.47
C ILE A 281 15.25 19.14 5.37
N ARG A 282 15.99 20.11 4.83
CA ARG A 282 16.31 21.35 5.54
C ARG A 282 15.25 22.38 5.21
N CYS A 283 14.61 22.90 6.24
CA CYS A 283 13.60 23.94 6.11
C CYS A 283 14.05 25.19 6.84
N ARG A 284 13.83 26.34 6.21
CA ARG A 284 13.83 27.66 6.84
C ARG A 284 12.51 28.32 6.52
N THR A 285 11.73 28.67 7.53
CA THR A 285 10.38 29.22 7.35
C THR A 285 10.21 30.49 8.16
N GLY A 286 9.72 31.55 7.52
CA GLY A 286 9.51 32.86 8.10
C GLY A 286 8.03 33.20 8.22
N ALA A 287 7.64 33.76 9.37
CA ALA A 287 6.30 34.27 9.63
C ALA A 287 6.32 35.72 10.12
N ALA A 288 5.29 36.48 9.77
CA ALA A 288 5.01 37.78 10.34
C ALA A 288 4.54 37.66 11.80
N LYS A 289 4.45 38.80 12.52
CA LYS A 289 4.06 38.83 13.94
C LYS A 289 2.66 38.27 14.19
N ASP A 290 1.77 38.36 13.20
CA ASP A 290 0.44 37.78 13.24
C ASP A 290 0.41 36.29 12.81
N GLY A 291 1.56 35.64 12.64
CA GLY A 291 1.63 34.25 12.22
C GLY A 291 1.39 33.98 10.74
N THR A 292 1.21 35.02 9.90
CA THR A 292 1.13 34.84 8.44
C THR A 292 2.48 34.40 7.88
N LEU A 293 2.52 33.34 7.07
CA LEU A 293 3.75 32.89 6.41
C LEU A 293 4.16 33.88 5.32
N VAL A 294 5.43 34.29 5.35
CA VAL A 294 5.98 35.29 4.40
C VAL A 294 7.08 34.72 3.52
N ALA A 295 7.82 33.71 3.97
CA ALA A 295 8.85 33.06 3.18
C ALA A 295 9.11 31.60 3.59
N ALA A 296 9.50 30.77 2.62
CA ALA A 296 9.99 29.42 2.87
C ALA A 296 11.15 29.04 1.93
N GLU A 297 12.21 28.47 2.49
CA GLU A 297 13.29 27.78 1.80
C GLU A 297 13.31 26.32 2.21
N VAL A 298 13.30 25.42 1.23
CA VAL A 298 13.30 23.97 1.47
C VAL A 298 14.32 23.29 0.56
N ASP A 299 15.33 22.65 1.15
CA ASP A 299 16.29 21.79 0.46
C ASP A 299 16.01 20.32 0.79
N MET A 300 15.75 19.51 -0.22
CA MET A 300 15.38 18.10 -0.08
C MET A 300 16.40 17.19 -0.75
N LEU A 301 16.79 16.12 -0.05
CA LEU A 301 17.63 15.06 -0.57
C LEU A 301 16.99 13.71 -0.27
N TYR A 302 16.58 13.00 -1.31
CA TYR A 302 16.02 11.65 -1.21
C TYR A 302 17.08 10.63 -1.64
N ASP A 303 17.25 9.61 -0.82
CA ASP A 303 18.04 8.43 -1.16
C ASP A 303 17.20 7.52 -2.05
N GLY A 304 17.57 7.40 -3.32
CA GLY A 304 16.87 6.58 -4.32
C GLY A 304 17.30 5.11 -4.33
N GLY A 305 18.38 4.75 -3.63
CA GLY A 305 19.00 3.43 -3.76
C GLY A 305 19.64 3.21 -5.13
N ALA A 306 19.88 1.96 -5.49
CA ALA A 306 20.73 1.59 -6.63
C ALA A 306 20.14 1.90 -8.02
N TYR A 307 18.80 2.01 -8.12
CA TYR A 307 18.09 2.19 -9.37
C TYR A 307 16.98 3.21 -9.20
N ALA A 308 16.68 3.95 -10.26
CA ALA A 308 15.74 5.06 -10.23
C ALA A 308 14.35 4.60 -9.83
N THR A 309 13.88 3.48 -10.39
CA THR A 309 12.49 2.99 -10.32
C THR A 309 11.48 4.13 -10.55
N LEU A 310 10.93 4.73 -9.49
CA LEU A 310 9.95 5.81 -9.45
C LEU A 310 10.48 7.07 -8.76
N SER A 311 11.75 7.08 -8.31
CA SER A 311 12.41 8.20 -7.61
C SER A 311 12.22 9.57 -8.29
N PRO A 312 12.32 9.72 -9.62
CA PRO A 312 12.08 11.01 -10.27
C PRO A 312 10.68 11.58 -10.02
N VAL A 313 9.66 10.71 -9.97
CA VAL A 313 8.26 11.10 -9.80
C VAL A 313 7.92 11.26 -8.32
N VAL A 314 8.48 10.41 -7.44
CA VAL A 314 8.37 10.55 -5.98
C VAL A 314 8.95 11.88 -5.52
N LEU A 315 10.13 12.26 -6.04
CA LEU A 315 10.78 13.54 -5.76
C LEU A 315 9.95 14.72 -6.27
N TRP A 316 9.41 14.63 -7.49
CA TRP A 316 8.56 15.68 -8.05
C TRP A 316 7.36 15.94 -7.15
N ARG A 317 6.67 14.87 -6.71
CA ARG A 317 5.52 14.99 -5.81
C ARG A 317 5.92 15.59 -4.46
N GLY A 318 7.03 15.16 -3.86
CA GLY A 318 7.56 15.78 -2.64
C GLY A 318 7.78 17.28 -2.83
N THR A 319 8.40 17.69 -3.93
CA THR A 319 8.65 19.11 -4.26
C THR A 319 7.36 19.94 -4.27
N VAL A 320 6.28 19.45 -4.88
CA VAL A 320 5.00 20.18 -4.98
C VAL A 320 4.32 20.38 -3.61
N HIS A 321 4.56 19.49 -2.65
CA HIS A 321 3.94 19.54 -1.32
C HIS A 321 4.86 20.15 -0.25
N ALA A 322 5.99 20.74 -0.64
CA ALA A 322 7.09 21.04 0.28
C ALA A 322 6.78 22.04 1.41
N VAL A 323 5.74 22.87 1.23
CA VAL A 323 5.30 23.88 2.22
C VAL A 323 3.94 23.50 2.84
N GLY A 324 3.49 22.25 2.68
CA GLY A 324 2.24 21.78 3.27
C GLY A 324 1.00 22.48 2.70
N ALA A 325 -0.11 22.46 3.44
CA ALA A 325 -1.41 22.96 3.00
C ALA A 325 -1.58 24.49 3.14
N TYR A 326 -0.49 25.24 3.03
CA TYR A 326 -0.43 26.65 3.44
C TYR A 326 -0.09 27.60 2.31
N ARG A 327 -0.71 28.78 2.35
CA ARG A 327 -0.31 29.94 1.55
C ARG A 327 1.07 30.40 1.99
N CYS A 328 1.99 30.53 1.04
CA CYS A 328 3.26 31.20 1.24
C CYS A 328 3.64 31.94 -0.06
N PRO A 329 3.78 33.28 -0.04
CA PRO A 329 3.98 34.06 -1.26
C PRO A 329 5.39 33.95 -1.83
N ASN A 330 6.40 33.73 -0.99
CA ASN A 330 7.81 33.70 -1.39
C ASN A 330 8.42 32.34 -1.06
N VAL A 331 8.69 31.51 -2.07
CA VAL A 331 9.11 30.12 -1.88
C VAL A 331 10.27 29.76 -2.80
N ARG A 332 11.29 29.12 -2.22
CA ARG A 332 12.37 28.44 -2.94
C ARG A 332 12.44 26.99 -2.48
N VAL A 333 12.31 26.05 -3.42
CA VAL A 333 12.55 24.62 -3.16
C VAL A 333 13.62 24.09 -4.10
N ASP A 334 14.59 23.35 -3.59
CA ASP A 334 15.53 22.56 -4.38
C ASP A 334 15.52 21.11 -3.88
N ALA A 335 15.14 20.18 -4.76
CA ALA A 335 14.94 18.78 -4.40
C ALA A 335 15.73 17.85 -5.32
N ARG A 336 16.53 16.95 -4.74
CA ARG A 336 17.34 15.97 -5.49
C ARG A 336 17.05 14.54 -5.03
N ALA A 337 16.97 13.61 -5.98
CA ALA A 337 17.00 12.17 -5.73
C ALA A 337 18.30 11.61 -6.29
N VAL A 338 19.05 10.88 -5.48
CA VAL A 338 20.39 10.41 -5.83
C VAL A 338 20.49 8.89 -5.73
N ALA A 339 21.38 8.32 -6.54
CA ALA A 339 21.70 6.90 -6.50
C ALA A 339 22.62 6.57 -5.32
N THR A 340 22.40 5.44 -4.65
CA THR A 340 23.31 4.90 -3.63
C THR A 340 23.41 3.39 -3.76
N ASN A 341 24.43 2.76 -3.18
CA ASN A 341 24.57 1.29 -3.16
C ASN A 341 23.69 0.64 -2.08
N ARG A 342 22.43 1.07 -1.99
CA ARG A 342 21.39 0.51 -1.12
C ARG A 342 20.27 -0.09 -1.96
N VAL A 343 19.41 -0.87 -1.31
CA VAL A 343 18.18 -1.38 -1.92
C VAL A 343 17.42 -0.23 -2.61
N PRO A 344 16.95 -0.40 -3.86
CA PRO A 344 16.20 0.64 -4.55
C PRO A 344 15.01 1.16 -3.75
N CYS A 345 14.70 2.44 -3.90
CA CYS A 345 13.50 3.05 -3.32
C CYS A 345 12.47 3.27 -4.42
N GLY A 346 11.18 3.20 -4.09
CA GLY A 346 10.09 3.26 -5.07
C GLY A 346 8.82 3.88 -4.51
N ALA A 347 7.68 3.51 -5.07
CA ALA A 347 6.39 3.99 -4.61
C ALA A 347 6.09 3.47 -3.21
N PHE A 348 5.57 4.32 -2.34
CA PHE A 348 4.86 3.92 -1.11
C PHE A 348 3.65 4.84 -0.98
N ARG A 349 2.53 4.38 -0.42
CA ARG A 349 1.36 5.20 -0.03
C ARG A 349 1.76 6.62 0.41
N GLY A 350 1.36 7.60 -0.42
CA GLY A 350 1.62 9.03 -0.28
C GLY A 350 2.80 9.58 -1.07
N PHE A 351 3.65 8.71 -1.57
CA PHE A 351 4.50 8.90 -2.74
C PHE A 351 5.42 10.13 -2.64
N GLY A 352 6.22 10.19 -1.56
CA GLY A 352 7.17 11.27 -1.28
C GLY A 352 6.60 12.39 -0.41
N SER A 353 5.29 12.64 -0.46
CA SER A 353 4.66 13.68 0.35
C SER A 353 4.83 13.45 1.87
N PRO A 354 4.69 12.24 2.44
CA PRO A 354 4.82 12.03 3.89
C PRO A 354 6.14 12.56 4.48
N GLN A 355 7.25 12.35 3.78
CA GLN A 355 8.57 12.79 4.25
C GLN A 355 8.64 14.31 4.41
N VAL A 356 8.17 15.06 3.40
CA VAL A 356 8.22 16.53 3.43
C VAL A 356 7.10 17.15 4.26
N LEU A 357 5.95 16.48 4.36
CA LEU A 357 4.85 16.94 5.20
C LEU A 357 5.17 16.80 6.69
N PHE A 358 5.98 15.80 7.08
CA PHE A 358 6.54 15.73 8.44
C PHE A 358 7.35 17.01 8.76
N ALA A 359 8.22 17.43 7.83
CA ALA A 359 9.02 18.64 7.98
C ALA A 359 8.13 19.90 8.00
N ALA A 360 7.21 20.05 7.04
CA ALA A 360 6.34 21.21 6.91
C ALA A 360 5.44 21.42 8.13
N GLU A 361 4.79 20.37 8.63
CA GLU A 361 3.95 20.45 9.82
C GLU A 361 4.76 20.74 11.09
N SER A 362 5.95 20.15 11.22
CA SER A 362 6.85 20.43 12.34
C SER A 362 7.33 21.89 12.34
N GLN A 363 7.51 22.50 11.16
CA GLN A 363 7.83 23.93 11.05
C GLN A 363 6.66 24.81 11.53
N MET A 364 5.41 24.44 11.22
CA MET A 364 4.23 25.15 11.73
C MET A 364 4.16 25.13 13.25
N ASP A 365 4.46 23.99 13.88
CA ASP A 365 4.46 23.89 15.36
C ASP A 365 5.59 24.69 16.01
N ARG A 366 6.74 24.82 15.35
CA ARG A 366 7.86 25.66 15.81
C ARG A 366 7.53 27.15 15.69
N LEU A 367 6.90 27.55 14.59
CA LEU A 367 6.42 28.92 14.41
C LEU A 367 5.33 29.28 15.43
N ALA A 368 4.39 28.36 15.68
CA ALA A 368 3.36 28.54 16.70
C ALA A 368 3.97 28.84 18.07
N GLU A 369 4.93 28.02 18.51
CA GLU A 369 5.64 28.20 19.77
C GLU A 369 6.40 29.53 19.82
N ALA A 370 7.20 29.82 18.79
CA ALA A 370 8.01 31.04 18.75
C ALA A 370 7.19 32.34 18.74
N LEU A 371 5.94 32.28 18.26
CA LEU A 371 4.99 33.40 18.25
C LEU A 371 4.00 33.38 19.43
N GLY A 372 4.03 32.35 20.28
CA GLY A 372 3.04 32.15 21.35
C GLY A 372 1.61 31.94 20.84
N LEU A 373 1.45 31.32 19.67
CA LEU A 373 0.15 31.01 19.06
C LEU A 373 -0.26 29.56 19.32
N ASP A 374 -1.56 29.31 19.34
CA ASP A 374 -2.07 27.94 19.30
C ASP A 374 -1.73 27.26 17.96
N PRO A 375 -1.29 25.98 17.95
CA PRO A 375 -0.97 25.25 16.72
C PRO A 375 -2.10 25.17 15.70
N ALA A 376 -3.37 25.17 16.11
CA ALA A 376 -4.50 25.20 15.19
C ALA A 376 -4.71 26.60 14.59
N GLU A 377 -4.48 27.65 15.38
CA GLU A 377 -4.67 29.03 14.95
C GLU A 377 -3.66 29.45 13.86
N ILE A 378 -2.37 29.12 14.03
CA ILE A 378 -1.38 29.43 12.98
C ILE A 378 -1.70 28.71 11.66
N ARG A 379 -2.21 27.47 11.74
CA ARG A 379 -2.65 26.72 10.56
C ARG A 379 -3.86 27.39 9.92
N ARG A 380 -4.88 27.74 10.71
CA ARG A 380 -6.11 28.43 10.27
C ARG A 380 -5.83 29.75 9.54
N ARG A 381 -4.84 30.53 10.00
CA ARG A 381 -4.40 31.78 9.35
C ARG A 381 -3.78 31.56 7.97
N ASN A 382 -3.15 30.42 7.74
CA ASN A 382 -2.36 30.17 6.53
C ASN A 382 -3.00 29.16 5.56
N LEU A 383 -4.11 28.50 5.92
CA LEU A 383 -4.81 27.52 5.07
C LEU A 383 -5.02 27.98 3.64
N LEU A 384 -4.75 27.13 2.66
CA LEU A 384 -5.23 27.32 1.28
C LEU A 384 -6.77 27.29 1.21
N ARG A 385 -7.35 28.20 0.43
CA ARG A 385 -8.79 28.38 0.21
C ARG A 385 -9.12 28.49 -1.29
N PRO A 386 -10.39 28.34 -1.71
CA PRO A 386 -10.79 28.67 -3.07
C PRO A 386 -10.33 30.10 -3.45
N GLY A 387 -9.71 30.22 -4.62
CA GLY A 387 -9.11 31.46 -5.12
C GLY A 387 -7.63 31.63 -4.78
N ASP A 388 -7.10 30.89 -3.79
CA ASP A 388 -5.69 30.96 -3.45
C ASP A 388 -4.81 30.21 -4.45
N GLU A 389 -3.54 30.60 -4.49
CA GLU A 389 -2.51 29.93 -5.26
C GLU A 389 -1.59 29.07 -4.37
N THR A 390 -1.39 27.82 -4.79
CA THR A 390 -0.38 26.93 -4.21
C THR A 390 1.04 27.45 -4.47
N ILE A 391 2.06 26.81 -3.88
CA ILE A 391 3.47 27.18 -4.11
C ILE A 391 3.94 27.00 -5.56
N THR A 392 3.18 26.30 -6.39
CA THR A 392 3.43 26.18 -7.84
C THR A 392 2.70 27.26 -8.64
N GLY A 393 2.00 28.20 -8.01
CA GLY A 393 1.19 29.20 -8.71
C GLY A 393 -0.15 28.66 -9.25
N GLN A 394 -0.50 27.41 -8.93
CA GLN A 394 -1.79 26.85 -9.30
C GLN A 394 -2.91 27.50 -8.47
N VAL A 395 -3.90 28.09 -9.15
CA VAL A 395 -5.11 28.62 -8.52
C VAL A 395 -6.08 27.47 -8.17
N LEU A 396 -6.47 27.39 -6.90
CA LEU A 396 -7.42 26.40 -6.42
C LEU A 396 -8.86 26.90 -6.65
N ARG A 397 -9.66 26.14 -7.41
CA ARG A 397 -11.03 26.55 -7.77
C ARG A 397 -12.09 25.72 -7.06
N ASP A 398 -12.00 24.41 -7.20
CA ASP A 398 -13.04 23.47 -6.77
C ASP A 398 -12.51 22.52 -5.69
N SER A 399 -13.41 22.03 -4.84
CA SER A 399 -13.14 20.91 -3.91
C SER A 399 -11.94 21.17 -2.96
N VAL A 400 -11.90 22.38 -2.37
CA VAL A 400 -10.86 22.85 -1.44
C VAL A 400 -11.32 22.68 0.01
N GLY A 401 -11.26 21.45 0.53
CA GLY A 401 -11.76 21.11 1.87
C GLY A 401 -10.84 21.40 3.06
N ALA A 402 -9.79 22.21 2.90
CA ALA A 402 -8.79 22.47 3.95
C ALA A 402 -9.41 22.95 5.28
N THR A 403 -10.28 23.97 5.22
CA THR A 403 -11.00 24.50 6.39
C THR A 403 -11.96 23.47 6.98
N ALA A 404 -12.71 22.78 6.11
CA ALA A 404 -13.73 21.83 6.52
C ALA A 404 -13.13 20.64 7.29
N VAL A 405 -12.01 20.08 6.83
CA VAL A 405 -11.33 18.98 7.53
C VAL A 405 -10.72 19.44 8.86
N LEU A 406 -10.11 20.63 8.90
CA LEU A 406 -9.55 21.19 10.13
C LEU A 406 -10.64 21.38 11.18
N ASP A 407 -11.70 22.12 10.86
CA ASP A 407 -12.77 22.41 11.81
C ASP A 407 -13.54 21.15 12.20
N ARG A 408 -13.66 20.15 11.31
CA ARG A 408 -14.28 18.86 11.64
C ARG A 408 -13.44 18.08 12.64
N ALA A 409 -12.12 17.98 12.42
CA ALA A 409 -11.22 17.29 13.33
C ALA A 409 -11.13 17.96 14.70
N LEU A 410 -10.96 19.29 14.73
CA LEU A 410 -10.82 20.06 15.99
C LEU A 410 -12.09 20.00 16.84
N ARG A 411 -13.28 20.14 16.23
CA ARG A 411 -14.55 20.03 16.97
C ARG A 411 -14.75 18.63 17.53
N HIS A 412 -14.48 17.60 16.73
CA HIS A 412 -14.65 16.21 17.16
C HIS A 412 -13.60 15.80 18.22
N ALA A 413 -12.41 16.38 18.17
CA ALA A 413 -11.38 16.17 19.17
C ALA A 413 -11.53 17.07 20.42
N GLU A 414 -12.53 17.95 20.46
CA GLU A 414 -12.75 18.93 21.53
C GLU A 414 -11.50 19.81 21.77
N TRP A 415 -10.86 20.27 20.69
CA TRP A 415 -9.61 21.03 20.77
C TRP A 415 -9.76 22.33 21.54
N GLU A 416 -10.86 23.07 21.35
CA GLU A 416 -11.10 24.38 21.97
C GLU A 416 -11.33 24.30 23.49
N GLU A 417 -11.61 23.10 24.02
CA GLU A 417 -11.67 22.86 25.47
C GLU A 417 -10.27 22.77 26.11
N ARG A 418 -9.21 22.79 25.29
CA ARG A 418 -7.81 23.01 25.69
C ARG A 418 -7.60 24.48 26.11
N LYS A 419 -8.36 24.98 27.09
CA LYS A 419 -8.05 26.29 27.67
C LYS A 419 -6.65 26.25 28.28
N ALA A 420 -5.87 27.30 28.01
CA ALA A 420 -4.65 27.54 28.78
C ALA A 420 -5.06 27.59 30.27
N PRO A 421 -4.39 26.82 31.14
CA PRO A 421 -4.68 26.93 32.56
C PRO A 421 -4.42 28.37 33.03
N ALA A 422 -5.30 28.91 33.87
CA ALA A 422 -4.91 30.04 34.72
C ALA A 422 -3.73 29.60 35.60
N ASP A 423 -2.88 30.52 36.05
CA ASP A 423 -1.69 30.20 36.87
C ASP A 423 -2.02 29.17 37.97
N GLY A 424 -1.49 27.94 37.81
CA GLY A 424 -1.69 26.83 38.75
C GLY A 424 -2.68 25.73 38.34
N GLU A 425 -3.41 25.84 37.22
CA GLU A 425 -4.29 24.77 36.73
C GLU A 425 -3.59 23.76 35.81
N VAL A 426 -4.12 22.54 35.75
CA VAL A 426 -3.58 21.41 34.99
C VAL A 426 -4.39 21.22 33.70
N ARG A 427 -3.73 21.14 32.53
CA ARG A 427 -4.39 20.93 31.22
C ARG A 427 -5.20 19.63 31.19
N THR A 428 -6.52 19.67 31.12
CA THR A 428 -7.34 18.46 30.96
C THR A 428 -7.55 18.10 29.49
N TYR A 429 -7.33 16.84 29.11
CA TYR A 429 -7.67 16.32 27.78
C TYR A 429 -8.99 15.53 27.84
N SER A 430 -9.64 15.32 26.69
CA SER A 430 -10.84 14.47 26.57
C SER A 430 -10.65 13.04 27.13
N LEU A 431 -9.40 12.58 27.24
CA LEU A 431 -9.01 11.26 27.76
C LEU A 431 -8.57 11.29 29.23
N GLY A 432 -8.67 12.42 29.92
CA GLY A 432 -8.31 12.58 31.33
C GLY A 432 -7.11 13.50 31.59
N PRO A 433 -6.47 13.40 32.77
CA PRO A 433 -5.44 14.35 33.20
C PRO A 433 -4.13 14.19 32.39
N PRO A 434 -3.34 15.26 32.26
CA PRO A 434 -2.11 15.29 31.45
C PRO A 434 -0.97 14.52 32.11
N ILE A 435 -0.99 14.42 33.43
CA ILE A 435 -0.08 13.62 34.23
C ILE A 435 -0.89 12.41 34.71
N LEU A 436 -0.48 11.22 34.28
CA LEU A 436 -1.12 9.97 34.69
C LEU A 436 -0.53 9.45 36.00
N ASP A 437 0.79 9.54 36.12
CA ASP A 437 1.57 9.26 37.32
C ASP A 437 2.95 9.94 37.20
N ASP A 438 3.91 9.63 38.07
CA ASP A 438 5.25 10.24 38.05
C ASP A 438 6.00 10.08 36.71
N ARG A 439 5.68 9.04 35.93
CA ARG A 439 6.41 8.59 34.73
C ARG A 439 5.65 8.86 33.43
N ARG A 440 4.33 8.75 33.45
CA ARG A 440 3.48 8.77 32.25
C ARG A 440 2.83 10.13 32.05
N ARG A 441 2.94 10.65 30.83
CA ARG A 441 2.38 11.95 30.41
C ARG A 441 1.51 11.79 29.17
N ARG A 442 0.39 12.51 29.10
CA ARG A 442 -0.44 12.62 27.90
C ARG A 442 -0.05 13.86 27.12
N GLY A 443 -0.14 13.76 25.81
CA GLY A 443 -0.02 14.91 24.92
C GLY A 443 -0.95 14.79 23.72
N ARG A 444 -1.26 15.94 23.14
CA ARG A 444 -2.15 16.07 21.99
C ARG A 444 -1.50 16.90 20.90
N GLY A 445 -1.52 16.37 19.68
CA GLY A 445 -0.91 16.99 18.50
C GLY A 445 -1.87 17.08 17.33
N LEU A 446 -1.58 17.99 16.41
CA LEU A 446 -2.40 18.29 15.24
C LEU A 446 -1.52 18.34 14.00
N ALA A 447 -2.00 17.77 12.91
CA ALA A 447 -1.43 18.01 11.59
C ALA A 447 -2.51 18.17 10.53
N LEU A 448 -2.21 18.96 9.50
CA LEU A 448 -3.06 19.18 8.34
C LEU A 448 -2.26 19.01 7.05
N VAL A 449 -2.80 18.27 6.10
CA VAL A 449 -2.14 17.98 4.83
C VAL A 449 -3.09 18.09 3.65
N HIS A 450 -2.52 18.27 2.47
CA HIS A 450 -3.22 18.20 1.20
C HIS A 450 -2.50 17.21 0.28
N TYR A 451 -3.20 16.64 -0.69
CA TYR A 451 -2.65 15.67 -1.61
C TYR A 451 -3.23 15.82 -3.01
N GLY A 452 -2.37 15.98 -4.00
CA GLY A 452 -2.78 15.98 -5.40
C GLY A 452 -3.28 14.61 -5.86
N SER A 453 -4.55 14.50 -6.22
CA SER A 453 -5.12 13.28 -6.80
C SER A 453 -4.76 13.20 -8.29
N GLY A 454 -4.28 12.03 -8.73
CA GLY A 454 -3.69 11.87 -10.07
C GLY A 454 -2.16 11.93 -10.05
N LEU A 455 -1.52 11.51 -11.14
CA LEU A 455 -0.07 11.58 -11.31
C LEU A 455 0.43 13.02 -11.49
N GLY A 456 -0.46 13.95 -11.82
CA GLY A 456 -0.15 15.39 -11.89
C GLY A 456 0.72 15.73 -13.08
N ALA A 457 1.30 16.93 -13.11
CA ALA A 457 2.13 17.37 -14.23
C ALA A 457 3.33 16.44 -14.48
N GLY A 458 3.90 15.83 -13.43
CA GLY A 458 5.00 14.87 -13.52
C GLY A 458 4.67 13.54 -14.20
N GLY A 459 3.39 13.20 -14.40
CA GLY A 459 2.97 11.94 -15.04
C GLY A 459 1.70 12.04 -15.89
N SER A 460 1.34 13.23 -16.36
CA SER A 460 0.06 13.53 -17.02
C SER A 460 -0.29 12.65 -18.23
N ARG A 461 0.71 12.04 -18.91
CA ARG A 461 0.44 11.10 -20.01
C ARG A 461 -0.33 9.86 -19.58
N LEU A 462 -0.18 9.45 -18.32
CA LEU A 462 -0.71 8.22 -17.75
C LEU A 462 -2.04 8.43 -16.99
N ASP A 463 -2.47 9.68 -16.77
CA ASP A 463 -3.78 10.00 -16.18
C ASP A 463 -4.92 9.84 -17.20
N ARG A 464 -5.02 8.65 -17.79
CA ARG A 464 -6.03 8.24 -18.79
C ARG A 464 -6.55 6.86 -18.47
N SER A 465 -7.81 6.57 -18.76
CA SER A 465 -8.42 5.25 -18.53
C SER A 465 -9.29 4.84 -19.70
N GLY A 466 -9.18 3.60 -20.15
CA GLY A 466 -10.20 2.96 -20.99
C GLY A 466 -11.05 1.96 -20.22
N ALA A 467 -12.29 1.77 -20.65
CA ALA A 467 -13.25 0.85 -20.05
C ALA A 467 -14.17 0.21 -21.09
N PHE A 468 -14.83 -0.88 -20.70
CA PHE A 468 -15.85 -1.59 -21.47
C PHE A 468 -17.04 -1.92 -20.57
N VAL A 469 -18.27 -1.76 -21.07
CA VAL A 469 -19.50 -2.10 -20.36
C VAL A 469 -20.44 -2.84 -21.32
N GLN A 470 -21.00 -3.96 -20.85
CA GLN A 470 -21.99 -4.76 -21.55
C GLN A 470 -23.20 -4.99 -20.65
N LEU A 471 -24.38 -4.67 -21.16
CA LEU A 471 -25.67 -4.98 -20.57
C LEU A 471 -26.22 -6.26 -21.22
N HIS A 472 -26.59 -7.25 -20.41
CA HIS A 472 -27.12 -8.53 -20.87
C HIS A 472 -28.64 -8.52 -20.90
N GLU A 473 -29.26 -9.45 -21.64
CA GLU A 473 -30.71 -9.50 -21.83
C GLU A 473 -31.50 -9.68 -20.52
N ASP A 474 -30.89 -10.26 -19.50
CA ASP A 474 -31.43 -10.42 -18.14
C ASP A 474 -31.23 -9.17 -17.25
N ALA A 475 -30.79 -8.05 -17.84
CA ALA A 475 -30.39 -6.81 -17.19
C ALA A 475 -29.17 -6.87 -16.27
N SER A 476 -28.46 -8.01 -16.21
CA SER A 476 -27.14 -8.06 -15.57
C SER A 476 -26.12 -7.27 -16.38
N VAL A 477 -25.09 -6.76 -15.71
CA VAL A 477 -24.06 -5.89 -16.31
C VAL A 477 -22.68 -6.51 -16.11
N THR A 478 -21.91 -6.60 -17.18
CA THR A 478 -20.48 -6.89 -17.11
C THR A 478 -19.68 -5.65 -17.47
N ALA A 479 -18.74 -5.26 -16.60
CA ALA A 479 -17.86 -4.13 -16.83
C ALA A 479 -16.39 -4.56 -16.74
N ALA A 480 -15.51 -3.90 -17.49
CA ALA A 480 -14.08 -4.12 -17.45
C ALA A 480 -13.32 -2.79 -17.52
N VAL A 481 -12.23 -2.70 -16.76
CA VAL A 481 -11.31 -1.55 -16.72
C VAL A 481 -9.94 -2.06 -16.25
N GLY A 482 -8.87 -1.38 -16.64
CA GLY A 482 -7.50 -1.79 -16.30
C GLY A 482 -7.07 -1.47 -14.86
N THR A 483 -7.98 -0.90 -14.06
CA THR A 483 -7.76 -0.66 -12.63
C THR A 483 -7.75 -1.97 -11.86
N THR A 484 -6.80 -2.11 -10.95
CA THR A 484 -6.55 -3.32 -10.16
C THR A 484 -7.18 -3.26 -8.76
N GLU A 485 -7.66 -4.38 -8.24
CA GLU A 485 -8.12 -4.54 -6.86
C GLU A 485 -7.01 -5.12 -5.98
N MET A 486 -6.68 -4.44 -4.88
CA MET A 486 -5.63 -4.86 -3.93
C MET A 486 -6.07 -4.69 -2.46
N GLY A 487 -7.37 -4.52 -2.21
CA GLY A 487 -7.98 -4.33 -0.90
C GLY A 487 -8.67 -2.99 -0.70
N GLN A 488 -8.46 -2.03 -1.59
CA GLN A 488 -9.03 -0.68 -1.51
C GLN A 488 -10.51 -0.60 -1.94
N GLY A 489 -11.06 -1.66 -2.55
CA GLY A 489 -12.50 -1.78 -2.83
C GLY A 489 -12.95 -1.18 -4.16
N MET A 490 -12.08 -1.16 -5.16
CA MET A 490 -12.39 -0.68 -6.50
C MET A 490 -13.46 -1.53 -7.20
N GLU A 491 -13.52 -2.85 -6.97
CA GLU A 491 -14.61 -3.67 -7.53
C GLU A 491 -15.99 -3.14 -7.11
N THR A 492 -16.12 -2.80 -5.83
CA THR A 492 -17.38 -2.27 -5.27
C THR A 492 -17.62 -0.81 -5.66
N VAL A 493 -16.61 0.05 -5.52
CA VAL A 493 -16.73 1.48 -5.84
C VAL A 493 -17.08 1.70 -7.31
N LEU A 494 -16.38 1.03 -8.22
CA LEU A 494 -16.63 1.15 -9.65
C LEU A 494 -17.95 0.45 -10.06
N GLY A 495 -18.28 -0.68 -9.41
CA GLY A 495 -19.59 -1.33 -9.58
C GLY A 495 -20.76 -0.43 -9.18
N GLN A 496 -20.66 0.30 -8.07
CA GLN A 496 -21.69 1.27 -7.64
C GLN A 496 -21.84 2.43 -8.63
N ILE A 497 -20.74 2.92 -9.22
CA ILE A 497 -20.80 3.96 -10.26
C ILE A 497 -21.54 3.44 -11.50
N VAL A 498 -21.22 2.24 -11.97
CA VAL A 498 -21.92 1.62 -13.12
C VAL A 498 -23.41 1.39 -12.80
N ALA A 499 -23.72 0.93 -11.59
CA ALA A 499 -25.09 0.70 -11.16
C ALA A 499 -25.90 2.01 -11.11
N GLU A 500 -25.32 3.10 -10.61
CA GLU A 500 -25.96 4.43 -10.58
C GLU A 500 -26.23 4.95 -12.01
N GLU A 501 -25.27 4.79 -12.92
CA GLU A 501 -25.39 5.25 -14.31
C GLU A 501 -26.45 4.48 -15.11
N LEU A 502 -26.62 3.18 -14.87
CA LEU A 502 -27.60 2.35 -15.60
C LEU A 502 -28.93 2.16 -14.86
N GLY A 503 -29.01 2.60 -13.60
CA GLY A 503 -30.18 2.44 -12.75
C GLY A 503 -30.47 1.00 -12.30
N VAL A 504 -29.49 0.10 -12.40
CA VAL A 504 -29.56 -1.30 -11.92
C VAL A 504 -29.16 -1.40 -10.45
N LEU A 505 -29.28 -2.58 -9.82
CA LEU A 505 -28.77 -2.79 -8.48
C LEU A 505 -27.25 -3.03 -8.50
N PRO A 506 -26.49 -2.63 -7.46
CA PRO A 506 -25.06 -2.97 -7.38
C PRO A 506 -24.76 -4.46 -7.47
N SER A 507 -25.68 -5.33 -7.02
CA SER A 507 -25.58 -6.79 -7.13
C SER A 507 -25.64 -7.31 -8.57
N ASP A 508 -26.21 -6.52 -9.48
CA ASP A 508 -26.37 -6.92 -10.89
C ASP A 508 -25.13 -6.58 -11.72
N VAL A 509 -24.15 -5.87 -11.13
CA VAL A 509 -22.93 -5.45 -11.79
C VAL A 509 -21.76 -6.37 -11.41
N ARG A 510 -21.17 -7.00 -12.42
CA ARG A 510 -19.92 -7.76 -12.30
C ARG A 510 -18.77 -6.99 -12.94
N LEU A 511 -17.83 -6.52 -12.11
CA LEU A 511 -16.55 -6.02 -12.60
C LEU A 511 -15.61 -7.21 -12.87
N LEU A 512 -15.05 -7.28 -14.08
CA LEU A 512 -14.08 -8.31 -14.44
C LEU A 512 -12.69 -7.98 -13.89
N PRO A 513 -11.89 -9.00 -13.53
CA PRO A 513 -10.49 -8.79 -13.15
C PRO A 513 -9.68 -8.08 -14.24
N ALA A 514 -8.70 -7.28 -13.82
CA ALA A 514 -7.81 -6.55 -14.71
C ALA A 514 -7.03 -7.52 -15.61
N ASP A 515 -7.15 -7.30 -16.92
CA ASP A 515 -6.59 -8.15 -17.97
C ASP A 515 -6.26 -7.28 -19.18
N THR A 516 -4.98 -7.26 -19.58
CA THR A 516 -4.50 -6.39 -20.66
C THR A 516 -5.08 -6.75 -22.03
N SER A 517 -5.75 -7.90 -22.19
CA SER A 517 -6.43 -8.26 -23.44
C SER A 517 -7.88 -7.79 -23.52
N ARG A 518 -8.47 -7.26 -22.42
CA ARG A 518 -9.89 -6.88 -22.36
C ARG A 518 -10.16 -5.41 -22.62
N VAL A 519 -9.22 -4.55 -22.24
CA VAL A 519 -9.35 -3.10 -22.29
C VAL A 519 -8.02 -2.49 -22.73
N PRO A 520 -8.04 -1.32 -23.39
CA PRO A 520 -6.82 -0.58 -23.65
C PRO A 520 -6.18 -0.11 -22.33
N ASP A 521 -4.93 0.32 -22.41
CA ASP A 521 -4.14 0.80 -21.27
C ASP A 521 -4.92 1.84 -20.43
N SER A 522 -5.26 1.47 -19.20
CA SER A 522 -5.97 2.33 -18.26
C SER A 522 -5.03 3.11 -17.32
N GLY A 523 -3.73 3.06 -17.59
CA GLY A 523 -2.70 3.57 -16.71
C GLY A 523 -2.57 2.76 -15.41
N PRO A 524 -1.65 3.18 -14.53
CA PRO A 524 -1.38 2.51 -13.25
C PRO A 524 -2.48 2.76 -12.19
N THR A 525 -2.67 1.80 -11.29
CA THR A 525 -3.53 1.97 -10.10
C THR A 525 -2.71 2.53 -8.93
N VAL A 526 -2.48 3.85 -8.99
CA VAL A 526 -1.57 4.62 -8.11
C VAL A 526 -2.11 6.03 -7.92
N ALA A 527 -1.43 6.89 -7.16
CA ALA A 527 -1.72 8.33 -7.08
C ALA A 527 -3.19 8.67 -6.73
N SER A 528 -3.89 7.74 -6.08
CA SER A 528 -5.32 7.80 -5.75
C SER A 528 -6.26 8.06 -6.95
N ARG A 529 -5.80 7.87 -8.19
CA ARG A 529 -6.53 8.30 -9.40
C ARG A 529 -7.70 7.41 -9.81
N ALA A 530 -7.74 6.17 -9.32
CA ALA A 530 -8.62 5.12 -9.82
C ALA A 530 -10.10 5.51 -9.82
N THR A 531 -10.62 6.03 -8.71
CA THR A 531 -12.02 6.49 -8.61
C THR A 531 -12.33 7.53 -9.67
N THR A 532 -11.49 8.55 -9.85
CA THR A 532 -11.73 9.63 -10.80
C THR A 532 -11.56 9.15 -12.25
N CYS A 533 -10.40 8.60 -12.61
CA CYS A 533 -10.10 8.26 -13.99
C CYS A 533 -10.93 7.06 -14.49
N SER A 534 -10.94 5.96 -13.75
CA SER A 534 -11.69 4.75 -14.16
C SER A 534 -13.19 4.90 -13.96
N GLY A 535 -13.61 5.59 -12.91
CA GLY A 535 -15.02 5.93 -12.72
C GLY A 535 -15.56 6.77 -13.89
N ASN A 536 -14.85 7.82 -14.31
CA ASN A 536 -15.27 8.61 -15.47
C ASN A 536 -15.20 7.83 -16.80
N ALA A 537 -14.23 6.94 -17.00
CA ALA A 537 -14.20 6.09 -18.19
C ALA A 537 -15.39 5.11 -18.25
N LEU A 538 -15.81 4.58 -17.10
CA LEU A 538 -17.03 3.76 -17.00
C LEU A 538 -18.30 4.57 -17.22
N ARG A 539 -18.38 5.80 -16.69
CA ARG A 539 -19.51 6.72 -16.96
C ARG A 539 -19.62 7.04 -18.44
N ASP A 540 -18.49 7.28 -19.11
CA ASP A 540 -18.44 7.51 -20.56
C ASP A 540 -18.96 6.28 -21.34
N ALA A 541 -18.58 5.06 -20.94
CA ALA A 541 -19.12 3.82 -21.52
C ALA A 541 -20.64 3.65 -21.25
N CYS A 542 -21.10 4.01 -20.06
CA CYS A 542 -22.51 3.90 -19.66
C CYS A 542 -23.41 4.95 -20.32
N ALA A 543 -22.91 6.16 -20.62
CA ALA A 543 -23.73 7.26 -21.15
C ALA A 543 -24.58 6.89 -22.40
N PRO A 544 -24.02 6.27 -23.46
CA PRO A 544 -24.82 5.83 -24.61
C PRO A 544 -25.81 4.70 -24.28
N LEU A 545 -25.48 3.81 -23.33
CA LEU A 545 -26.42 2.79 -22.85
C LEU A 545 -27.57 3.42 -22.06
N ARG A 546 -27.26 4.34 -21.15
CA ARG A 546 -28.24 5.09 -20.35
C ARG A 546 -29.24 5.82 -21.24
N ARG A 547 -28.77 6.52 -22.27
CA ARG A 547 -29.64 7.22 -23.22
C ARG A 547 -30.60 6.27 -23.92
N MET A 548 -30.09 5.14 -24.40
CA MET A 548 -30.91 4.09 -25.02
C MET A 548 -31.98 3.54 -24.06
N LEU A 549 -31.62 3.27 -22.80
CA LEU A 549 -32.57 2.83 -21.77
C LEU A 549 -33.64 3.89 -21.50
N LEU A 550 -33.25 5.16 -21.42
CA LEU A 550 -34.20 6.27 -21.23
C LEU A 550 -35.17 6.40 -22.40
N ASP A 551 -34.70 6.29 -23.64
CA ASP A 551 -35.53 6.40 -24.84
C ASP A 551 -36.60 5.28 -24.88
N VAL A 552 -36.19 4.04 -24.59
CA VAL A 552 -37.13 2.89 -24.54
C VAL A 552 -38.07 2.98 -23.34
N ALA A 553 -37.57 3.42 -22.18
CA ALA A 553 -38.39 3.63 -20.99
C ALA A 553 -39.43 4.72 -21.20
N ALA A 554 -39.05 5.85 -21.81
CA ALA A 554 -39.93 6.96 -22.17
C ALA A 554 -41.08 6.50 -23.06
N ALA A 555 -40.79 5.71 -24.09
CA ALA A 555 -41.80 5.11 -24.95
C ALA A 555 -42.76 4.19 -24.19
N LYS A 556 -42.24 3.31 -23.31
CA LYS A 556 -43.08 2.40 -22.50
C LYS A 556 -43.94 3.13 -21.46
N LEU A 557 -43.43 4.22 -20.88
CA LEU A 557 -44.14 5.00 -19.85
C LEU A 557 -45.10 6.04 -20.45
N GLY A 558 -44.95 6.36 -21.74
CA GLY A 558 -45.67 7.44 -22.42
C GLY A 558 -45.34 8.80 -21.84
N ALA A 559 -44.05 9.05 -21.57
CA ALA A 559 -43.52 10.27 -20.97
C ALA A 559 -42.30 10.78 -21.76
N PRO A 560 -41.97 12.08 -21.70
CA PRO A 560 -40.71 12.58 -22.26
C PRO A 560 -39.52 12.00 -21.50
N ALA A 561 -38.41 11.73 -22.18
CA ALA A 561 -37.23 11.08 -21.59
C ALA A 561 -36.63 11.88 -20.43
N GLU A 562 -36.75 13.21 -20.47
CA GLU A 562 -36.30 14.12 -19.42
C GLU A 562 -37.11 14.00 -18.11
N ALA A 563 -38.31 13.42 -18.19
CA ALA A 563 -39.16 13.12 -17.02
C ALA A 563 -39.01 11.69 -16.53
N VAL A 564 -38.10 10.89 -17.13
CA VAL A 564 -37.83 9.50 -16.74
C VAL A 564 -36.56 9.41 -15.91
N ASP A 565 -36.70 8.86 -14.70
CA ASP A 565 -35.57 8.53 -13.83
C ASP A 565 -35.28 7.03 -13.86
N LEU A 566 -34.02 6.64 -14.05
CA LEU A 566 -33.54 5.27 -13.84
C LEU A 566 -32.95 5.15 -12.43
N LEU A 567 -33.60 4.38 -11.55
CA LEU A 567 -33.14 4.20 -10.18
C LEU A 567 -33.62 2.87 -9.57
N GLY A 568 -32.68 2.15 -8.95
CA GLY A 568 -32.99 1.00 -8.08
C GLY A 568 -33.70 -0.15 -8.79
N GLY A 569 -33.35 -0.43 -10.04
CA GLY A 569 -33.93 -1.50 -10.86
C GLY A 569 -35.19 -1.09 -11.64
N PHE A 570 -35.56 0.19 -11.65
CA PHE A 570 -36.75 0.68 -12.36
C PHE A 570 -36.48 1.97 -13.15
N ALA A 571 -37.23 2.17 -14.23
CA ALA A 571 -37.48 3.48 -14.80
C ALA A 571 -38.83 4.03 -14.30
N ARG A 572 -38.91 5.33 -14.00
CA ARG A 572 -40.13 5.96 -13.47
C ARG A 572 -40.42 7.30 -14.12
N ALA A 573 -41.69 7.57 -14.36
CA ALA A 573 -42.21 8.89 -14.73
C ALA A 573 -43.51 9.15 -13.96
N GLY A 574 -43.45 10.03 -12.95
CA GLY A 574 -44.54 10.20 -11.99
C GLY A 574 -44.83 8.90 -11.21
N GLU A 575 -46.07 8.43 -11.24
CA GLU A 575 -46.49 7.18 -10.58
C GLU A 575 -46.26 5.92 -11.44
N LYS A 576 -46.00 6.09 -12.74
CA LYS A 576 -45.77 4.96 -13.65
C LYS A 576 -44.34 4.44 -13.48
N ARG A 577 -44.18 3.12 -13.52
CA ARG A 577 -42.87 2.45 -13.48
C ARG A 577 -42.81 1.24 -14.41
N VAL A 578 -41.62 0.96 -14.90
CA VAL A 578 -41.26 -0.26 -15.64
C VAL A 578 -39.92 -0.77 -15.11
N THR A 579 -39.70 -2.07 -15.06
CA THR A 579 -38.41 -2.62 -14.60
C THR A 579 -37.32 -2.37 -15.64
N ILE A 580 -36.06 -2.27 -15.19
CA ILE A 580 -34.93 -2.23 -16.14
C ILE A 580 -34.92 -3.51 -16.99
N GLY A 581 -35.23 -4.68 -16.42
CA GLY A 581 -35.35 -5.94 -17.17
C GLY A 581 -36.29 -5.87 -18.38
N GLU A 582 -37.49 -5.30 -18.21
CA GLU A 582 -38.45 -5.12 -19.31
C GLU A 582 -37.94 -4.13 -20.38
N ILE A 583 -37.17 -3.11 -19.99
CA ILE A 583 -36.56 -2.16 -20.92
C ILE A 583 -35.45 -2.86 -21.71
N VAL A 584 -34.58 -3.63 -21.05
CA VAL A 584 -33.48 -4.31 -21.71
C VAL A 584 -33.99 -5.40 -22.65
N ALA A 585 -35.01 -6.16 -22.26
CA ALA A 585 -35.65 -7.15 -23.12
C ALA A 585 -36.19 -6.51 -24.42
N GLU A 586 -36.74 -5.29 -24.32
CA GLU A 586 -37.18 -4.52 -25.48
C GLU A 586 -36.00 -4.06 -26.35
N CYS A 587 -34.92 -3.53 -25.73
CA CYS A 587 -33.70 -3.18 -26.46
C CYS A 587 -33.12 -4.39 -27.21
N ALA A 588 -33.12 -5.56 -26.59
CA ALA A 588 -32.65 -6.81 -27.17
C ALA A 588 -33.56 -7.28 -28.33
N ALA A 589 -34.89 -7.20 -28.16
CA ALA A 589 -35.85 -7.50 -29.22
C ALA A 589 -35.64 -6.61 -30.46
N GLN A 590 -35.24 -5.35 -30.25
CA GLN A 590 -34.90 -4.38 -31.30
C GLN A 590 -33.45 -4.53 -31.83
N ARG A 591 -32.66 -5.46 -31.29
CA ARG A 591 -31.24 -5.71 -31.62
C ARG A 591 -30.36 -4.46 -31.45
N LEU A 592 -30.62 -3.69 -30.40
CA LEU A 592 -29.82 -2.51 -30.10
C LEU A 592 -28.43 -2.91 -29.55
N PRO A 593 -27.38 -2.09 -29.77
CA PRO A 593 -26.03 -2.41 -29.34
C PRO A 593 -25.85 -2.20 -27.83
N LEU A 594 -25.98 -3.28 -27.06
CA LEU A 594 -25.90 -3.31 -25.58
C LEU A 594 -24.46 -3.37 -25.02
N ALA A 595 -23.44 -3.10 -25.83
CA ALA A 595 -22.04 -3.08 -25.41
C ALA A 595 -21.34 -1.81 -25.89
N LYS A 596 -20.57 -1.16 -25.01
CA LYS A 596 -19.94 0.14 -25.26
C LYS A 596 -18.55 0.22 -24.62
N MET A 597 -17.65 0.89 -25.35
CA MET A 597 -16.34 1.31 -24.84
C MET A 597 -16.46 2.72 -24.27
N GLY A 598 -15.64 3.04 -23.27
CA GLY A 598 -15.51 4.38 -22.72
C GLY A 598 -14.05 4.78 -22.54
N HIS A 599 -13.80 6.08 -22.58
CA HIS A 599 -12.48 6.65 -22.37
C HIS A 599 -12.53 7.92 -21.53
N HIS A 600 -11.52 8.10 -20.70
CA HIS A 600 -11.32 9.34 -19.96
C HIS A 600 -9.85 9.74 -19.98
N ALA A 601 -9.60 11.03 -20.10
CA ALA A 601 -8.30 11.65 -19.91
C ALA A 601 -8.44 12.83 -18.96
N ALA A 602 -7.56 12.90 -17.96
CA ALA A 602 -7.50 14.06 -17.08
C ALA A 602 -7.17 15.33 -17.88
N PRO A 603 -7.62 16.51 -17.43
CA PRO A 603 -7.26 17.78 -18.02
C PRO A 603 -5.74 17.96 -18.12
N LYS A 604 -5.30 18.67 -19.16
CA LYS A 604 -3.87 18.93 -19.35
C LYS A 604 -3.37 19.91 -18.27
N ASN A 605 -2.36 19.47 -17.52
CA ASN A 605 -1.64 20.28 -16.56
C ASN A 605 -0.65 21.23 -17.25
N THR A 606 -0.35 22.37 -16.63
CA THR A 606 0.68 23.32 -17.07
C THR A 606 1.89 23.22 -16.13
N TRP A 607 3.11 23.14 -16.66
CA TRP A 607 4.30 23.02 -15.82
C TRP A 607 5.54 23.57 -16.49
N ASN A 608 6.22 24.51 -15.83
CA ASN A 608 7.54 25.00 -16.21
C ASN A 608 8.59 24.32 -15.32
N ALA A 609 9.48 23.51 -15.91
CA ALA A 609 10.50 22.78 -15.16
C ALA A 609 11.61 23.67 -14.59
N GLU A 610 11.86 24.85 -15.17
CA GLU A 610 12.90 25.79 -14.70
C GLU A 610 12.47 26.56 -13.46
N THR A 611 11.16 26.83 -13.32
CA THR A 611 10.61 27.60 -12.19
C THR A 611 9.77 26.75 -11.24
N GLY A 612 9.30 25.58 -11.66
CA GLY A 612 8.33 24.77 -10.93
C GLY A 612 6.96 25.41 -10.80
N GLN A 613 6.59 26.29 -11.74
CA GLN A 613 5.30 26.99 -11.74
C GLN A 613 4.35 26.39 -12.78
N GLY A 614 3.05 26.37 -12.44
CA GLY A 614 1.94 25.87 -13.25
C GLY A 614 0.93 25.03 -12.44
N ASP A 615 -0.09 24.54 -13.13
CA ASP A 615 -1.11 23.64 -12.60
C ASP A 615 -0.51 22.25 -12.34
N ALA A 616 -0.20 21.94 -11.09
CA ALA A 616 0.43 20.68 -10.73
C ALA A 616 -0.54 19.49 -10.76
N TYR A 617 -1.79 19.70 -10.34
CA TYR A 617 -2.81 18.65 -10.23
C TYR A 617 -4.19 19.09 -10.69
N GLU A 618 -5.02 18.14 -11.08
CA GLU A 618 -6.40 18.40 -11.45
C GLU A 618 -7.27 18.78 -10.23
N VAL A 619 -7.07 18.06 -9.11
CA VAL A 619 -7.80 18.26 -7.85
C VAL A 619 -6.94 17.82 -6.67
N TYR A 620 -7.12 18.46 -5.53
CA TYR A 620 -6.50 18.08 -4.28
C TYR A 620 -7.55 17.50 -3.33
N ALA A 621 -7.16 16.48 -2.59
CA ALA A 621 -7.88 16.05 -1.42
C ALA A 621 -7.19 16.62 -0.17
N TRP A 622 -7.87 16.60 0.98
CA TRP A 622 -7.43 17.28 2.21
C TRP A 622 -7.64 16.40 3.44
N ALA A 623 -6.76 16.52 4.43
CA ALA A 623 -6.91 15.76 5.67
C ALA A 623 -6.38 16.52 6.89
N ALA A 624 -7.06 16.40 8.02
CA ALA A 624 -6.60 16.85 9.32
C ALA A 624 -6.64 15.69 10.32
N VAL A 625 -5.57 15.51 11.08
CA VAL A 625 -5.47 14.48 12.12
C VAL A 625 -5.13 15.13 13.45
N VAL A 626 -5.90 14.78 14.49
CA VAL A 626 -5.55 15.03 15.89
C VAL A 626 -5.14 13.70 16.52
N ALA A 627 -3.96 13.67 17.13
CA ALA A 627 -3.42 12.50 17.80
C ALA A 627 -3.36 12.74 19.31
N ASP A 628 -3.81 11.75 20.08
CA ASP A 628 -3.58 11.67 21.53
C ASP A 628 -2.59 10.54 21.82
N VAL A 629 -1.54 10.84 22.59
CA VAL A 629 -0.50 9.87 22.96
C VAL A 629 -0.31 9.82 24.47
N VAL A 630 0.22 8.69 24.94
CA VAL A 630 0.83 8.55 26.26
C VAL A 630 2.31 8.24 26.07
N VAL A 631 3.17 8.99 26.76
CA VAL A 631 4.62 8.77 26.79
C VAL A 631 5.03 8.32 28.18
N ASP A 632 5.73 7.20 28.28
CA ASP A 632 6.43 6.77 29.50
C ASP A 632 7.85 7.34 29.48
N SER A 633 8.12 8.34 30.34
CA SER A 633 9.39 9.06 30.36
C SER A 633 10.57 8.24 30.89
N ALA A 634 10.32 7.09 31.53
CA ALA A 634 11.37 6.22 32.05
C ALA A 634 11.86 5.20 31.01
N THR A 635 11.04 4.89 30.00
CA THR A 635 11.34 3.88 28.97
C THR A 635 11.41 4.46 27.57
N GLY A 636 10.87 5.67 27.36
CA GLY A 636 10.68 6.25 26.03
C GLY A 636 9.51 5.63 25.25
N GLN A 637 8.76 4.69 25.82
CA GLN A 637 7.65 4.05 25.11
C GLN A 637 6.53 5.06 24.81
N VAL A 638 6.06 5.07 23.56
CA VAL A 638 4.94 5.89 23.10
C VAL A 638 3.76 4.98 22.76
N ALA A 639 2.64 5.19 23.45
CA ALA A 639 1.36 4.60 23.07
C ALA A 639 0.53 5.64 22.31
N VAL A 640 0.23 5.38 21.05
CA VAL A 640 -0.74 6.17 20.29
C VAL A 640 -2.11 5.64 20.65
N GLU A 641 -2.86 6.37 21.48
CA GLU A 641 -4.13 5.86 22.00
C GLU A 641 -5.30 6.15 21.06
N ARG A 642 -5.32 7.36 20.49
CA ARG A 642 -6.47 7.85 19.70
C ARG A 642 -6.02 8.71 18.53
N LEU A 643 -6.68 8.51 17.39
CA LEU A 643 -6.52 9.32 16.17
C LEU A 643 -7.90 9.77 15.67
N VAL A 644 -8.15 11.07 15.69
CA VAL A 644 -9.32 11.69 15.04
C VAL A 644 -8.89 12.11 13.64
N ALA A 645 -9.43 11.45 12.61
CA ALA A 645 -8.93 11.59 11.24
C ALA A 645 -10.04 12.08 10.30
N ALA A 646 -10.04 13.38 9.97
CA ALA A 646 -10.96 13.98 9.04
C ALA A 646 -10.38 14.04 7.62
N HIS A 647 -11.14 13.54 6.64
CA HIS A 647 -10.70 13.45 5.24
C HIS A 647 -11.76 14.00 4.30
N ASP A 648 -11.36 14.91 3.43
CA ASP A 648 -12.16 15.37 2.30
C ASP A 648 -11.99 14.42 1.12
N VAL A 649 -13.06 13.67 0.84
CA VAL A 649 -13.10 12.62 -0.20
C VAL A 649 -13.94 13.04 -1.42
N GLY A 650 -14.37 14.30 -1.46
CA GLY A 650 -15.33 14.79 -2.45
C GLY A 650 -16.73 14.23 -2.19
N ARG A 651 -17.05 13.10 -2.83
CA ARG A 651 -18.25 12.30 -2.58
C ARG A 651 -17.82 10.90 -2.17
N ALA A 652 -18.25 10.44 -1.02
CA ALA A 652 -18.05 9.07 -0.59
C ALA A 652 -18.94 8.13 -1.43
N VAL A 653 -18.35 7.47 -2.43
CA VAL A 653 -19.08 6.46 -3.22
C VAL A 653 -19.55 5.31 -2.34
N ASN A 654 -18.66 4.83 -1.47
CA ASN A 654 -18.96 3.85 -0.43
C ASN A 654 -18.44 4.36 0.93
N PRO A 655 -19.29 4.93 1.79
CA PRO A 655 -18.86 5.45 3.08
C PRO A 655 -18.17 4.42 3.98
N ALA A 656 -18.60 3.15 3.96
CA ALA A 656 -17.98 2.10 4.75
C ALA A 656 -16.56 1.77 4.25
N GLY A 657 -16.37 1.76 2.92
CA GLY A 657 -15.05 1.62 2.32
C GLY A 657 -14.13 2.81 2.61
N VAL A 658 -14.69 4.03 2.65
CA VAL A 658 -13.95 5.24 3.01
C VAL A 658 -13.41 5.17 4.44
N GLU A 659 -14.27 4.86 5.41
CA GLU A 659 -13.89 4.69 6.82
C GLU A 659 -12.77 3.64 6.97
N ALA A 660 -12.90 2.49 6.31
CA ALA A 660 -11.89 1.43 6.38
C ALA A 660 -10.54 1.86 5.80
N GLN A 661 -10.52 2.67 4.72
CA GLN A 661 -9.29 3.21 4.17
C GLN A 661 -8.62 4.24 5.10
N ILE A 662 -9.42 5.05 5.81
CA ILE A 662 -8.94 5.99 6.84
C ILE A 662 -8.32 5.22 8.00
N GLU A 663 -9.03 4.22 8.55
CA GLU A 663 -8.56 3.38 9.65
C GLU A 663 -7.23 2.69 9.31
N GLY A 664 -7.17 1.98 8.17
CA GLY A 664 -5.98 1.27 7.74
C GLY A 664 -4.77 2.16 7.51
N GLY A 665 -4.96 3.29 6.82
CA GLY A 665 -3.86 4.23 6.58
C GLY A 665 -3.41 4.95 7.84
N SER A 666 -4.33 5.19 8.79
CA SER A 666 -3.99 5.82 10.05
C SER A 666 -3.08 4.94 10.90
N VAL A 667 -3.37 3.63 10.96
CA VAL A 667 -2.51 2.66 11.66
C VAL A 667 -1.14 2.52 10.98
N GLN A 668 -1.10 2.50 9.64
CA GLN A 668 0.16 2.49 8.88
C GLN A 668 1.00 3.77 9.12
N GLY A 669 0.34 4.92 9.25
CA GLY A 669 0.99 6.19 9.59
C GLY A 669 1.47 6.25 11.04
N ALA A 670 0.74 5.64 11.98
CA ALA A 670 1.17 5.52 13.36
C ALA A 670 2.42 4.63 13.49
N GLY A 671 2.46 3.49 12.77
CA GLY A 671 3.65 2.64 12.71
C GLY A 671 4.89 3.40 12.19
N TYR A 672 4.73 4.15 11.09
CA TYR A 672 5.78 5.04 10.57
C TYR A 672 6.26 6.09 11.59
N ALA A 673 5.35 6.53 12.46
CA ALA A 673 5.65 7.54 13.46
C ALA A 673 6.47 6.99 14.63
N VAL A 674 6.29 5.73 15.06
CA VAL A 674 6.82 5.25 16.35
C VAL A 674 7.63 3.95 16.32
N CYS A 675 7.44 3.03 15.36
CA CYS A 675 8.05 1.69 15.46
C CYS A 675 8.62 1.10 14.17
N GLU A 676 8.19 1.56 12.99
CA GLU A 676 8.62 0.98 11.72
C GLU A 676 9.99 1.51 11.29
N GLU A 677 11.04 0.76 11.60
CA GLU A 677 12.43 1.07 11.24
C GLU A 677 13.08 -0.11 10.51
N LEU A 678 13.54 0.11 9.28
CA LEU A 678 14.35 -0.87 8.54
C LEU A 678 15.83 -0.53 8.70
N LEU A 679 16.61 -1.48 9.23
CA LEU A 679 18.03 -1.30 9.53
C LEU A 679 18.87 -1.82 8.36
N ALA A 680 19.67 -0.94 7.75
CA ALA A 680 20.55 -1.29 6.64
C ALA A 680 22.00 -0.74 6.76
N PRO A 681 22.70 -0.92 7.90
CA PRO A 681 24.11 -0.54 8.00
C PRO A 681 24.94 -1.31 6.98
N GLY A 682 25.94 -0.67 6.39
CA GLY A 682 26.77 -1.28 5.33
C GLY A 682 26.03 -1.58 4.02
N GLY A 683 24.77 -1.15 3.86
CA GLY A 683 23.98 -1.37 2.64
C GLY A 683 23.26 -2.73 2.59
N VAL A 684 23.19 -3.46 3.72
CA VAL A 684 22.53 -4.77 3.83
C VAL A 684 21.41 -4.70 4.86
N VAL A 685 20.19 -5.09 4.49
CA VAL A 685 19.04 -5.14 5.41
C VAL A 685 19.25 -6.21 6.48
N LEU A 686 19.14 -5.83 7.76
CA LEU A 686 19.39 -6.71 8.91
C LEU A 686 18.13 -7.29 9.56
N ASN A 687 16.97 -6.66 9.37
CA ASN A 687 15.70 -7.08 9.96
C ASN A 687 14.62 -7.42 8.90
N PRO A 688 14.84 -8.40 8.01
CA PRO A 688 13.94 -8.68 6.89
C PRO A 688 12.72 -9.55 7.25
N ASP A 689 12.26 -9.56 8.50
CA ASP A 689 11.10 -10.36 8.93
C ASP A 689 10.20 -9.60 9.91
N PHE A 690 9.02 -10.15 10.22
CA PHE A 690 8.06 -9.46 11.09
C PHE A 690 8.37 -9.64 12.59
N GLY A 691 9.34 -10.48 12.94
CA GLY A 691 9.86 -10.57 14.29
C GLY A 691 10.77 -9.38 14.65
N THR A 692 11.42 -8.78 13.64
CA THR A 692 12.42 -7.72 13.83
C THR A 692 12.10 -6.41 13.09
N TYR A 693 11.24 -6.42 12.07
CA TYR A 693 10.58 -5.24 11.53
C TYR A 693 9.17 -5.12 12.14
N VAL A 694 9.03 -4.25 13.14
CA VAL A 694 7.86 -4.24 14.02
C VAL A 694 6.70 -3.47 13.38
N LEU A 695 5.58 -4.18 13.20
CA LEU A 695 4.28 -3.60 12.85
C LEU A 695 3.39 -3.51 14.08
N LEU A 696 2.46 -2.54 14.10
CA LEU A 696 1.43 -2.48 15.13
C LEU A 696 0.50 -3.70 15.05
N THR A 697 0.40 -4.43 16.15
CA THR A 697 -0.56 -5.52 16.30
C THR A 697 -1.96 -4.96 16.64
N ALA A 698 -2.97 -5.83 16.72
CA ALA A 698 -4.30 -5.42 17.17
C ALA A 698 -4.31 -4.86 18.62
N ALA A 699 -3.34 -5.25 19.44
CA ALA A 699 -3.18 -4.77 20.81
C ALA A 699 -2.57 -3.36 20.87
N ASP A 700 -1.72 -3.01 19.89
CA ASP A 700 -0.99 -1.74 19.86
C ASP A 700 -1.64 -0.69 18.95
N ALA A 701 -2.55 -1.11 18.06
CA ALA A 701 -3.18 -0.23 17.10
C ALA A 701 -4.10 0.80 17.79
N PRO A 702 -3.97 2.11 17.44
CA PRO A 702 -4.77 3.18 18.04
C PRO A 702 -6.27 2.99 17.78
N ARG A 703 -7.10 3.60 18.65
CA ARG A 703 -8.50 3.85 18.31
C ARG A 703 -8.58 4.94 17.26
N VAL A 704 -8.93 4.57 16.03
CA VAL A 704 -9.13 5.52 14.93
C VAL A 704 -10.60 5.92 14.85
N GLU A 705 -10.87 7.21 14.79
CA GLU A 705 -12.18 7.81 14.62
C GLU A 705 -12.25 8.46 13.23
N PRO A 706 -12.69 7.72 12.18
CA PRO A 706 -12.72 8.23 10.81
C PRO A 706 -13.87 9.21 10.60
N LEU A 707 -13.57 10.40 10.07
CA LEU A 707 -14.55 11.44 9.77
C LEU A 707 -14.54 11.76 8.28
N ILE A 708 -15.69 11.58 7.63
CA ILE A 708 -15.88 11.91 6.22
C ILE A 708 -16.26 13.38 6.09
N VAL A 709 -15.54 14.11 5.25
CA VAL A 709 -15.89 15.44 4.75
C VAL A 709 -16.18 15.33 3.26
N GLU A 710 -17.28 15.92 2.81
CA GLU A 710 -17.71 15.90 1.42
C GLU A 710 -17.67 17.31 0.83
N GLU A 711 -16.59 17.64 0.09
CA GLU A 711 -16.50 18.83 -0.76
C GLU A 711 -16.50 18.38 -2.24
N PRO A 712 -17.66 18.20 -2.87
CA PRO A 712 -17.77 17.49 -4.14
C PRO A 712 -16.88 18.07 -5.24
N TYR A 713 -16.24 17.19 -6.00
CA TYR A 713 -15.44 17.56 -7.14
C TYR A 713 -16.27 17.55 -8.44
N PRO A 714 -16.52 18.70 -9.11
CA PRO A 714 -17.48 18.78 -10.21
C PRO A 714 -17.17 17.87 -11.41
N ARG A 715 -15.89 17.58 -11.67
CA ARG A 715 -15.46 16.71 -12.78
C ARG A 715 -15.26 15.24 -12.34
N GLY A 716 -15.46 14.95 -11.07
CA GLY A 716 -15.41 13.60 -10.52
C GLY A 716 -16.69 12.81 -10.79
N PRO A 717 -16.65 11.48 -10.82
CA PRO A 717 -17.85 10.66 -10.94
C PRO A 717 -18.77 10.91 -9.74
N HIS A 718 -19.92 11.52 -10.00
CA HIS A 718 -20.90 11.95 -8.99
C HIS A 718 -20.31 12.83 -7.86
N GLY A 719 -19.27 13.61 -8.15
CA GLY A 719 -18.60 14.44 -7.14
C GLY A 719 -17.42 13.79 -6.43
N ALA A 720 -17.10 12.52 -6.72
CA ALA A 720 -16.05 11.79 -6.02
C ALA A 720 -14.64 12.20 -6.49
N LYS A 721 -13.66 12.14 -5.59
CA LYS A 721 -12.23 12.29 -5.92
C LYS A 721 -11.39 11.19 -5.28
N GLY A 722 -10.14 11.11 -5.69
CA GLY A 722 -9.16 10.20 -5.11
C GLY A 722 -8.68 10.62 -3.73
N PHE A 723 -8.62 9.69 -2.77
CA PHE A 723 -8.11 9.97 -1.43
C PHE A 723 -7.29 8.81 -0.79
N GLY A 724 -7.09 7.70 -1.51
CA GLY A 724 -6.57 6.45 -0.95
C GLY A 724 -5.23 6.57 -0.20
N GLU A 725 -4.42 7.59 -0.45
CA GLU A 725 -3.10 7.74 0.18
C GLU A 725 -3.05 8.67 1.39
N GLN A 726 -3.95 9.64 1.45
CA GLN A 726 -3.95 10.67 2.47
C GLN A 726 -4.10 10.18 3.92
N PRO A 727 -4.86 9.10 4.19
CA PRO A 727 -4.97 8.53 5.54
C PRO A 727 -3.68 8.30 6.30
N LEU A 728 -2.54 8.14 5.62
CA LEU A 728 -1.24 7.95 6.25
C LEU A 728 -0.54 9.28 6.61
N MET A 729 -0.73 10.32 5.79
CA MET A 729 0.24 11.42 5.65
C MET A 729 0.33 12.36 6.86
N ALA A 730 -0.81 12.67 7.49
CA ALA A 730 -0.88 13.59 8.61
C ALA A 730 -0.56 12.93 9.96
N VAL A 731 -0.49 11.60 10.02
CA VAL A 731 -0.41 10.89 11.31
C VAL A 731 0.95 11.10 11.98
N ALA A 732 2.04 10.86 11.27
CA ALA A 732 3.38 11.00 11.84
C ALA A 732 3.66 12.40 12.42
N PRO A 733 3.42 13.52 11.71
CA PRO A 733 3.58 14.84 12.31
C PRO A 733 2.64 15.09 13.49
N ALA A 734 1.37 14.66 13.43
CA ALA A 734 0.44 14.82 14.55
C ALA A 734 0.91 14.05 15.80
N VAL A 735 1.44 12.84 15.64
CA VAL A 735 1.99 12.02 16.73
C VAL A 735 3.25 12.67 17.32
N VAL A 736 4.18 13.15 16.50
CA VAL A 736 5.39 13.83 16.99
C VAL A 736 5.04 15.14 17.73
N ALA A 737 4.06 15.90 17.22
CA ALA A 737 3.54 17.07 17.92
C ALA A 737 2.92 16.70 19.29
N ALA A 738 2.23 15.57 19.36
CA ALA A 738 1.64 15.06 20.60
C ALA A 738 2.71 14.60 21.60
N ILE A 739 3.78 13.97 21.14
CA ILE A 739 4.94 13.62 21.99
C ILE A 739 5.57 14.90 22.56
N HIS A 740 5.77 15.92 21.73
CA HIS A 740 6.28 17.21 22.20
C HIS A 740 5.37 17.85 23.26
N ASP A 741 4.04 17.83 23.05
CA ASP A 741 3.09 18.33 24.05
C ASP A 741 3.13 17.54 25.37
N ALA A 742 3.41 16.23 25.32
CA ALA A 742 3.48 15.36 26.49
C ALA A 742 4.73 15.58 27.36
N VAL A 743 5.90 15.71 26.72
CA VAL A 743 7.21 15.65 27.41
C VAL A 743 8.17 16.79 27.08
N GLY A 744 7.76 17.76 26.26
CA GLY A 744 8.51 19.00 26.00
C GLY A 744 9.73 18.87 25.08
N VAL A 745 10.04 17.67 24.59
CA VAL A 745 11.16 17.45 23.65
C VAL A 745 10.68 17.43 22.20
N ARG A 746 11.49 18.00 21.30
CA ARG A 746 11.19 18.04 19.86
C ARG A 746 12.04 17.02 19.11
N LEU A 747 11.37 16.10 18.42
CA LEU A 747 12.01 15.19 17.48
C LEU A 747 12.03 15.81 16.08
N SER A 748 13.12 15.62 15.38
CA SER A 748 13.34 15.97 13.98
C SER A 748 13.64 14.75 13.10
N GLU A 749 13.68 13.56 13.70
CA GLU A 749 13.81 12.27 13.03
C GLU A 749 12.66 11.34 13.44
N ILE A 750 12.09 10.62 12.47
CA ILE A 750 11.11 9.53 12.71
C ILE A 750 11.65 8.21 12.14
N PRO A 751 11.32 7.06 12.77
CA PRO A 751 10.33 6.88 13.86
C PRO A 751 10.78 7.34 15.26
N ALA A 752 9.84 7.75 16.10
CA ALA A 752 10.05 8.05 17.52
C ALA A 752 10.15 6.75 18.35
N THR A 753 11.17 5.94 18.08
CA THR A 753 11.41 4.68 18.81
C THR A 753 11.68 4.95 20.29
N PRO A 754 11.40 3.98 21.18
CA PRO A 754 11.70 4.12 22.60
C PRO A 754 13.14 4.53 22.87
N GLU A 755 14.11 3.92 22.17
CA GLU A 755 15.53 4.21 22.32
C GLU A 755 15.86 5.64 21.94
N ARG A 756 15.34 6.13 20.81
CA ARG A 756 15.57 7.49 20.30
C ARG A 756 14.94 8.52 21.25
N LEU A 757 13.69 8.31 21.65
CA LEU A 757 13.00 9.23 22.56
C LEU A 757 13.67 9.28 23.93
N LEU A 758 14.04 8.13 24.49
CA LEU A 758 14.72 8.05 25.78
C LEU A 758 16.07 8.76 25.76
N ALA A 759 16.86 8.59 24.70
CA ALA A 759 18.13 9.30 24.52
C ALA A 759 17.92 10.83 24.50
N VAL A 760 16.91 11.31 23.78
CA VAL A 760 16.58 12.75 23.73
C VAL A 760 16.10 13.28 25.09
N LEU A 761 15.29 12.52 25.82
CA LEU A 761 14.86 12.88 27.19
C LEU A 761 16.03 12.99 28.16
N HIS A 762 17.11 12.22 27.94
CA HIS A 762 18.35 12.30 28.70
C HIS A 762 19.36 13.32 28.16
N GLY A 763 18.95 14.21 27.25
CA GLY A 763 19.77 15.33 26.78
C GLY A 763 20.72 14.98 25.64
N VAL A 764 20.62 13.79 25.03
CA VAL A 764 21.31 13.50 23.78
C VAL A 764 20.64 14.30 22.66
N PRO A 765 21.36 15.10 21.87
CA PRO A 765 20.78 15.79 20.72
C PRO A 765 20.09 14.79 19.80
N ASP A 766 18.88 15.07 19.32
CA ASP A 766 18.11 14.18 18.45
C ASP A 766 18.91 13.69 17.23
N ALA A 767 19.70 14.58 16.61
CA ALA A 767 20.59 14.22 15.50
C ALA A 767 21.68 13.19 15.86
N ALA A 768 22.01 13.05 17.15
CA ALA A 768 23.02 12.16 17.72
C ALA A 768 22.43 10.98 18.52
N ALA A 769 21.11 10.97 18.78
CA ALA A 769 20.37 9.90 19.47
C ALA A 769 20.23 8.62 18.62
N ARG A 770 21.10 8.45 17.62
CA ARG A 770 21.10 7.34 16.68
C ARG A 770 21.55 6.06 17.36
N THR A 771 20.76 5.02 17.20
CA THR A 771 21.21 3.65 17.18
C THR A 771 21.59 3.27 15.74
N GLU A 772 22.56 3.95 15.13
CA GLU A 772 23.39 3.18 14.18
C GLU A 772 24.20 2.26 15.09
N PRO A 773 24.06 0.92 15.01
CA PRO A 773 24.86 0.04 15.83
C PRO A 773 26.32 0.41 15.56
N GLY A 774 26.95 1.05 16.56
CA GLY A 774 28.37 1.28 16.60
C GLY A 774 29.05 -0.06 16.81
N LEU A 775 28.97 -0.94 15.82
CA LEU A 775 29.96 -1.98 15.65
C LEU A 775 31.16 -1.24 15.12
N GLY A 776 32.10 -0.95 16.03
CA GLY A 776 33.44 -0.57 15.65
C GLY A 776 33.89 -1.47 14.50
N CYS A 777 34.50 -0.86 13.50
CA CYS A 777 35.08 -1.50 12.34
C CYS A 777 36.18 -2.49 12.77
N SER A 778 35.78 -3.60 13.37
CA SER A 778 36.35 -4.89 13.09
C SER A 778 35.64 -5.33 11.83
N THR A 779 36.39 -5.86 10.88
CA THR A 779 35.92 -6.70 9.79
C THR A 779 35.19 -7.92 10.37
N ALA A 780 34.05 -7.70 11.02
CA ALA A 780 33.03 -8.72 11.16
C ALA A 780 32.64 -9.02 9.73
N THR A 781 33.34 -10.00 9.16
CA THR A 781 32.72 -10.97 8.30
C THR A 781 31.33 -11.15 8.85
N VAL A 782 30.33 -10.59 8.16
CA VAL A 782 29.06 -11.30 8.01
C VAL A 782 29.52 -12.75 7.88
N PRO A 783 29.13 -13.67 8.77
CA PRO A 783 29.44 -15.04 8.48
C PRO A 783 28.95 -15.20 7.06
N SER A 784 29.87 -15.42 6.12
CA SER A 784 29.59 -16.37 5.08
C SER A 784 28.97 -17.46 5.91
N ALA A 785 27.64 -17.62 5.78
CA ALA A 785 27.06 -18.88 6.13
C ALA A 785 27.92 -19.80 5.29
N ALA A 786 28.96 -20.35 5.94
CA ALA A 786 29.80 -21.34 5.33
C ALA A 786 28.74 -22.30 4.86
N LEU A 787 28.61 -22.41 3.54
CA LEU A 787 27.78 -23.39 2.92
C LEU A 787 28.35 -24.67 3.49
N VAL A 788 27.78 -25.13 4.60
CA VAL A 788 27.91 -26.50 5.04
C VAL A 788 27.45 -27.22 3.80
N PRO A 789 28.32 -28.00 3.13
CA PRO A 789 27.93 -28.69 1.93
C PRO A 789 26.73 -29.54 2.32
N VAL A 790 25.54 -29.10 1.94
CA VAL A 790 24.33 -29.89 2.10
C VAL A 790 24.51 -30.99 1.09
N ARG A 791 25.10 -32.09 1.55
CA ARG A 791 25.03 -33.38 0.87
C ARG A 791 23.56 -33.57 0.52
N ALA A 792 23.24 -33.80 -0.76
CA ALA A 792 21.87 -34.05 -1.20
C ALA A 792 21.24 -35.04 -0.20
N PRO A 793 20.24 -34.61 0.60
CA PRO A 793 19.74 -35.49 1.62
C PRO A 793 19.06 -36.66 0.92
N ALA A 794 19.34 -37.88 1.36
CA ALA A 794 18.31 -38.91 1.27
C ALA A 794 17.05 -38.27 1.85
N GLY A 795 15.94 -38.28 1.10
CA GLY A 795 14.71 -37.60 1.51
C GLY A 795 14.40 -37.91 2.98
N PRO A 796 13.97 -36.91 3.77
CA PRO A 796 13.73 -37.07 5.19
C PRO A 796 12.86 -38.31 5.42
N PRO A 797 13.12 -39.10 6.48
CA PRO A 797 12.36 -40.32 6.73
C PRO A 797 10.87 -39.99 6.74
N VAL A 798 10.08 -40.79 6.02
CA VAL A 798 8.64 -40.61 5.92
C VAL A 798 7.92 -41.43 6.97
N VAL A 799 6.99 -40.81 7.68
CA VAL A 799 6.18 -41.45 8.73
C VAL A 799 4.70 -41.51 8.31
N PRO A 800 3.98 -42.59 8.60
CA PRO A 800 2.53 -42.61 8.46
C PRO A 800 1.91 -41.71 9.52
N VAL A 801 0.96 -40.86 9.12
CA VAL A 801 0.20 -39.99 10.02
C VAL A 801 -1.28 -40.09 9.65
N THR A 802 -2.12 -40.23 10.67
CA THR A 802 -3.57 -40.20 10.55
C THR A 802 -4.11 -39.00 11.32
N PHE A 803 -4.93 -38.17 10.71
CA PHE A 803 -5.55 -37.02 11.37
C PHE A 803 -6.85 -36.61 10.66
N LYS A 804 -7.70 -35.82 11.32
CA LYS A 804 -8.95 -35.33 10.72
C LYS A 804 -8.78 -33.89 10.27
N VAL A 805 -9.14 -33.57 9.03
CA VAL A 805 -9.21 -32.20 8.54
C VAL A 805 -10.65 -31.88 8.19
N ASN A 806 -11.22 -30.87 8.85
CA ASN A 806 -12.62 -30.46 8.67
C ASN A 806 -13.61 -31.63 8.81
N GLY A 807 -13.33 -32.54 9.76
CA GLY A 807 -14.13 -33.73 10.03
C GLY A 807 -13.83 -34.95 9.15
N VAL A 808 -13.03 -34.80 8.09
CA VAL A 808 -12.64 -35.89 7.17
C VAL A 808 -11.32 -36.51 7.62
N GLU A 809 -11.27 -37.83 7.78
CA GLU A 809 -10.04 -38.54 8.13
C GLU A 809 -9.09 -38.65 6.91
N HIS A 810 -7.82 -38.33 7.13
CA HIS A 810 -6.75 -38.47 6.14
C HIS A 810 -5.64 -39.36 6.70
N GLN A 811 -5.22 -40.33 5.89
CA GLN A 811 -4.06 -41.20 6.17
C GLN A 811 -2.98 -40.91 5.14
N LEU A 812 -1.89 -40.30 5.56
CA LEU A 812 -0.82 -39.81 4.69
C LEU A 812 0.54 -40.33 5.14
N ARG A 813 1.47 -40.48 4.20
CA ARG A 813 2.89 -40.60 4.52
C ARG A 813 3.53 -39.24 4.32
N VAL A 814 4.03 -38.63 5.39
CA VAL A 814 4.61 -37.27 5.39
C VAL A 814 6.08 -37.32 5.76
N GLY A 815 6.86 -36.35 5.27
CA GLY A 815 8.23 -36.15 5.76
C GLY A 815 8.24 -35.70 7.22
N VAL A 816 9.24 -36.10 8.01
CA VAL A 816 9.38 -35.64 9.41
C VAL A 816 9.58 -34.13 9.56
N ASP A 817 9.99 -33.45 8.50
CA ASP A 817 10.18 -32.00 8.41
C ASP A 817 9.03 -31.28 7.67
N GLU A 818 8.05 -32.03 7.14
CA GLU A 818 6.94 -31.49 6.39
C GLU A 818 5.97 -30.76 7.34
N THR A 819 5.79 -29.45 7.14
CA THR A 819 4.87 -28.67 7.98
C THR A 819 3.40 -29.00 7.69
N LEU A 820 2.53 -28.83 8.69
CA LEU A 820 1.09 -28.95 8.53
C LEU A 820 0.57 -28.00 7.44
N LEU A 821 1.12 -26.78 7.35
CA LEU A 821 0.79 -25.85 6.27
C LEU A 821 1.08 -26.43 4.87
N HIS A 822 2.22 -27.11 4.70
CA HIS A 822 2.57 -27.73 3.43
C HIS A 822 1.55 -28.83 3.08
N VAL A 823 1.23 -29.71 4.03
CA VAL A 823 0.25 -30.79 3.79
C VAL A 823 -1.12 -30.22 3.40
N LEU A 824 -1.63 -29.24 4.16
CA LEU A 824 -2.93 -28.63 3.90
C LEU A 824 -3.00 -27.99 2.50
N ARG A 825 -1.99 -27.20 2.13
CA ARG A 825 -2.00 -26.45 0.86
C ARG A 825 -1.62 -27.29 -0.35
N GLU A 826 -0.52 -28.03 -0.25
CA GLU A 826 0.11 -28.67 -1.41
C GLU A 826 -0.44 -30.08 -1.68
N ARG A 827 -0.86 -30.80 -0.63
CA ARG A 827 -1.39 -32.17 -0.75
C ARG A 827 -2.90 -32.22 -0.71
N LEU A 828 -3.53 -31.53 0.23
CA LEU A 828 -4.98 -31.52 0.39
C LEU A 828 -5.68 -30.40 -0.39
N ARG A 829 -4.93 -29.45 -0.97
CA ARG A 829 -5.44 -28.33 -1.77
C ARG A 829 -6.40 -27.38 -1.02
N LEU A 830 -6.27 -27.34 0.32
CA LEU A 830 -6.95 -26.37 1.19
C LEU A 830 -6.09 -25.11 1.26
N THR A 831 -6.34 -24.20 0.31
CA THR A 831 -5.50 -23.01 0.09
C THR A 831 -5.96 -21.78 0.88
N GLY A 832 -7.06 -21.87 1.64
CA GLY A 832 -7.55 -20.81 2.51
C GLY A 832 -6.57 -20.46 3.64
N THR A 833 -5.83 -21.44 4.14
CA THR A 833 -4.69 -21.23 5.03
C THR A 833 -3.52 -20.66 4.23
N LYS A 834 -3.14 -19.40 4.48
CA LYS A 834 -2.18 -18.67 3.62
C LYS A 834 -0.74 -18.75 4.13
N ARG A 835 0.23 -18.82 3.21
CA ARG A 835 1.67 -18.70 3.52
C ARG A 835 2.12 -17.24 3.38
N GLY A 836 2.17 -16.52 4.50
CA GLY A 836 2.67 -15.13 4.57
C GLY A 836 4.17 -15.05 4.89
N CYS A 837 4.52 -15.16 6.17
CA CYS A 837 5.93 -15.15 6.63
C CYS A 837 6.59 -16.54 6.56
N GLY A 838 5.83 -17.61 6.84
CA GLY A 838 6.39 -18.96 7.00
C GLY A 838 7.20 -19.16 8.29
N LYS A 839 7.15 -18.21 9.22
CA LYS A 839 7.90 -18.21 10.50
C LYS A 839 7.01 -18.06 11.75
N GLY A 840 5.68 -18.06 11.57
CA GLY A 840 4.71 -17.90 12.67
C GLY A 840 4.52 -16.47 13.18
N GLU A 841 5.06 -15.47 12.48
CA GLU A 841 5.02 -14.06 12.91
C GLU A 841 3.74 -13.33 12.48
N CYS A 842 3.15 -13.70 11.33
CA CYS A 842 2.02 -12.95 10.75
C CYS A 842 0.63 -13.53 11.03
N GLY A 843 0.52 -14.79 11.47
CA GLY A 843 -0.76 -15.47 11.70
C GLY A 843 -1.61 -15.74 10.45
N ALA A 844 -1.13 -15.49 9.23
CA ALA A 844 -1.94 -15.76 8.02
C ALA A 844 -2.23 -17.26 7.80
N CYS A 845 -1.43 -18.13 8.42
CA CYS A 845 -1.56 -19.58 8.37
C CYS A 845 -2.26 -20.18 9.59
N THR A 846 -2.96 -19.39 10.40
CA THR A 846 -3.65 -19.92 11.59
C THR A 846 -4.65 -21.00 11.19
N VAL A 847 -4.64 -22.10 11.94
CA VAL A 847 -5.66 -23.17 11.92
C VAL A 847 -6.03 -23.52 13.36
N LEU A 848 -7.14 -24.25 13.56
CA LEU A 848 -7.44 -24.81 14.88
C LEU A 848 -6.96 -26.26 14.93
N LEU A 849 -6.03 -26.57 15.84
CA LEU A 849 -5.58 -27.92 16.17
C LEU A 849 -6.20 -28.31 17.52
N ASP A 850 -7.11 -29.28 17.52
CA ASP A 850 -7.94 -29.65 18.67
C ASP A 850 -8.63 -28.44 19.33
N GLY A 851 -9.16 -27.55 18.49
CA GLY A 851 -9.83 -26.32 18.90
C GLY A 851 -8.90 -25.17 19.32
N LYS A 852 -7.58 -25.38 19.37
CA LYS A 852 -6.59 -24.34 19.74
C LYS A 852 -6.00 -23.67 18.51
N PRO A 853 -5.89 -22.33 18.47
CA PRO A 853 -5.31 -21.64 17.33
C PRO A 853 -3.79 -21.85 17.32
N VAL A 854 -3.28 -22.36 16.20
CA VAL A 854 -1.84 -22.61 15.98
C VAL A 854 -1.41 -22.08 14.62
N ASN A 855 -0.14 -21.69 14.51
CA ASN A 855 0.47 -21.33 13.23
C ASN A 855 0.86 -22.61 12.48
N ALA A 856 0.10 -22.99 11.45
CA ALA A 856 0.35 -24.23 10.71
C ALA A 856 1.75 -24.32 10.06
N CYS A 857 2.44 -23.18 9.85
CA CYS A 857 3.81 -23.16 9.35
C CYS A 857 4.87 -23.58 10.39
N LEU A 858 4.53 -23.61 11.67
CA LEU A 858 5.42 -24.03 12.77
C LEU A 858 5.08 -25.41 13.32
N VAL A 859 3.95 -26.00 12.91
CA VAL A 859 3.53 -27.34 13.34
C VAL A 859 3.99 -28.34 12.28
N LEU A 860 4.68 -29.40 12.69
CA LEU A 860 5.01 -30.51 11.79
C LEU A 860 3.75 -31.34 11.54
N ALA A 861 3.57 -31.85 10.33
CA ALA A 861 2.45 -32.72 10.01
C ALA A 861 2.45 -33.99 10.87
N ALA A 862 3.64 -34.49 11.24
CA ALA A 862 3.79 -35.62 12.17
C ALA A 862 3.23 -35.33 13.57
N ASP A 863 3.30 -34.08 14.04
CA ASP A 863 2.76 -33.68 15.34
C ASP A 863 1.23 -33.57 15.34
N ALA A 864 0.59 -33.61 14.17
CA ALA A 864 -0.86 -33.61 14.03
C ALA A 864 -1.49 -35.01 14.14
N GLN A 865 -0.69 -36.05 14.47
CA GLN A 865 -1.18 -37.42 14.65
C GLN A 865 -2.38 -37.47 15.60
N ASP A 866 -3.45 -38.14 15.14
CA ASP A 866 -4.76 -38.31 15.81
C ASP A 866 -5.51 -37.00 16.13
N ALA A 867 -5.00 -35.85 15.71
CA ALA A 867 -5.60 -34.55 15.99
C ALA A 867 -6.75 -34.20 15.03
N ALA A 868 -7.60 -33.28 15.48
CA ALA A 868 -8.60 -32.62 14.65
C ALA A 868 -8.12 -31.23 14.21
N VAL A 869 -7.98 -31.04 12.90
CA VAL A 869 -7.60 -29.78 12.26
C VAL A 869 -8.83 -29.13 11.63
N THR A 870 -9.15 -27.91 12.05
CA THR A 870 -10.18 -27.08 11.39
C THR A 870 -9.50 -25.93 10.65
N THR A 871 -9.70 -25.89 9.34
CA THR A 871 -9.28 -24.78 8.47
C THR A 871 -10.44 -23.81 8.23
N ILE A 872 -10.19 -22.72 7.49
CA ILE A 872 -11.23 -21.73 7.21
C ILE A 872 -12.37 -22.32 6.37
N GLU A 873 -12.04 -23.25 5.48
CA GLU A 873 -12.99 -23.98 4.64
C GLU A 873 -13.95 -24.86 5.47
N GLY A 874 -13.51 -25.31 6.65
CA GLY A 874 -14.33 -26.14 7.55
C GLY A 874 -15.28 -25.37 8.46
N LEU A 875 -15.15 -24.03 8.53
CA LEU A 875 -15.92 -23.23 9.50
C LEU A 875 -17.41 -23.04 9.08
N GLY A 876 -17.72 -23.13 7.79
CA GLY A 876 -19.03 -22.81 7.21
C GLY A 876 -19.60 -23.89 6.30
N ALA A 877 -19.76 -25.12 6.81
CA ALA A 877 -20.18 -26.28 6.01
C ALA A 877 -21.59 -26.13 5.37
N ASP A 878 -22.53 -25.48 6.08
CA ASP A 878 -23.93 -25.29 5.63
C ASP A 878 -24.27 -23.82 5.31
N GLY A 879 -23.26 -23.00 5.00
CA GLY A 879 -23.38 -21.56 4.78
C GLY A 879 -22.35 -20.76 5.59
N LEU A 880 -22.43 -19.43 5.53
CA LEU A 880 -21.50 -18.60 6.29
C LEU A 880 -21.71 -18.77 7.80
N HIS A 881 -20.62 -19.08 8.51
CA HIS A 881 -20.61 -19.04 9.97
C HIS A 881 -20.98 -17.63 10.46
N PRO A 882 -21.65 -17.45 11.62
CA PRO A 882 -22.01 -16.13 12.14
C PRO A 882 -20.84 -15.14 12.20
N LEU A 883 -19.65 -15.64 12.53
CA LEU A 883 -18.42 -14.85 12.50
C LEU A 883 -18.01 -14.41 11.08
N GLN A 884 -18.11 -15.29 10.08
CA GLN A 884 -17.85 -14.93 8.69
C GLN A 884 -18.87 -13.91 8.19
N GLN A 885 -20.16 -14.10 8.51
CA GLN A 885 -21.24 -13.17 8.20
C GLN A 885 -20.98 -11.78 8.83
N ALA A 886 -20.64 -11.73 10.12
CA ALA A 886 -20.32 -10.47 10.80
C ALA A 886 -19.12 -9.75 10.17
N PHE A 887 -18.08 -10.49 9.73
CA PHE A 887 -16.95 -9.89 9.01
C PHE A 887 -17.37 -9.27 7.67
N VAL A 888 -18.27 -9.91 6.95
CA VAL A 888 -18.85 -9.41 5.68
C VAL A 888 -19.65 -8.14 5.93
N GLU A 889 -20.57 -8.16 6.89
CA GLU A 889 -21.49 -7.05 7.19
C GLU A 889 -20.78 -5.81 7.74
N HIS A 890 -19.77 -5.99 8.58
CA HIS A 890 -19.01 -4.89 9.16
C HIS A 890 -17.88 -4.39 8.26
N GLY A 891 -17.62 -5.04 7.12
CA GLY A 891 -16.50 -4.69 6.26
C GLY A 891 -15.15 -4.91 6.94
N ALA A 892 -15.03 -5.93 7.79
CA ALA A 892 -13.80 -6.32 8.49
C ALA A 892 -12.76 -6.99 7.56
N ILE A 893 -12.77 -6.61 6.28
CA ILE A 893 -12.11 -7.28 5.18
C ILE A 893 -11.65 -6.20 4.19
N GLN A 894 -10.36 -6.19 3.88
CA GLN A 894 -9.79 -5.39 2.79
C GLN A 894 -9.15 -6.31 1.75
N CYS A 895 -7.81 -6.46 1.72
CA CYS A 895 -7.16 -7.35 0.75
C CYS A 895 -7.52 -8.82 0.97
N GLY A 896 -7.86 -9.20 2.20
CA GLY A 896 -8.37 -10.53 2.55
C GLY A 896 -7.31 -11.59 2.87
N PHE A 897 -6.01 -11.29 2.69
CA PHE A 897 -4.96 -12.32 2.83
C PHE A 897 -4.83 -12.87 4.26
N CYS A 898 -4.92 -12.02 5.29
CA CYS A 898 -4.91 -12.44 6.69
C CYS A 898 -6.28 -12.82 7.25
N THR A 899 -7.36 -12.54 6.51
CA THR A 899 -8.74 -12.69 7.01
C THR A 899 -9.05 -14.11 7.46
N PRO A 900 -8.67 -15.18 6.72
CA PRO A 900 -8.85 -16.55 7.20
C PRO A 900 -8.27 -16.82 8.59
N GLY A 901 -7.02 -16.41 8.82
CA GLY A 901 -6.36 -16.59 10.11
C GLY A 901 -7.01 -15.78 11.23
N LEU A 902 -7.39 -14.53 10.96
CA LEU A 902 -8.12 -13.67 11.90
C LEU A 902 -9.46 -14.29 12.33
N VAL A 903 -10.22 -14.83 11.38
CA VAL A 903 -11.52 -15.47 11.65
C VAL A 903 -11.33 -16.70 12.55
N LEU A 904 -10.30 -17.52 12.31
CA LEU A 904 -10.04 -18.70 13.14
C LEU A 904 -9.55 -18.34 14.54
N SER A 905 -8.67 -17.35 14.69
CA SER A 905 -8.27 -16.84 16.01
C SER A 905 -9.46 -16.27 16.79
N ALA A 906 -10.34 -15.52 16.11
CA ALA A 906 -11.55 -15.00 16.72
C ALA A 906 -12.54 -16.11 17.09
N LYS A 907 -12.68 -17.17 16.27
CA LYS A 907 -13.49 -18.34 16.61
C LYS A 907 -12.99 -19.01 17.90
N ALA A 908 -11.68 -19.27 17.98
CA ALA A 908 -11.07 -19.85 19.18
C ALA A 908 -11.24 -18.99 20.43
N LEU A 909 -11.19 -17.66 20.28
CA LEU A 909 -11.49 -16.74 21.37
C LEU A 909 -12.93 -16.91 21.84
N LEU A 910 -13.90 -16.83 20.93
CA LEU A 910 -15.33 -16.87 21.26
C LEU A 910 -15.79 -18.22 21.83
N ASP A 911 -15.14 -19.31 21.46
CA ASP A 911 -15.41 -20.63 22.04
C ASP A 911 -14.98 -20.72 23.51
N ARG A 912 -13.94 -19.97 23.90
CA ARG A 912 -13.43 -19.94 25.28
C ARG A 912 -14.11 -18.85 26.12
N ASP A 913 -14.35 -17.70 25.51
CA ASP A 913 -14.94 -16.52 26.13
C ASP A 913 -16.04 -15.98 25.20
N PRO A 914 -17.31 -16.36 25.40
CA PRO A 914 -18.42 -15.95 24.54
C PRO A 914 -18.80 -14.47 24.62
N ASP A 915 -18.30 -13.70 25.59
CA ASP A 915 -18.60 -12.26 25.74
C ASP A 915 -17.33 -11.44 26.06
N PRO A 916 -16.32 -11.47 25.17
CA PRO A 916 -15.05 -10.83 25.44
C PRO A 916 -15.15 -9.31 25.30
N ASP A 917 -14.49 -8.58 26.21
CA ASP A 917 -14.35 -7.13 26.08
C ASP A 917 -13.39 -6.74 24.93
N GLU A 918 -13.22 -5.43 24.65
CA GLU A 918 -12.33 -5.02 23.55
C GLU A 918 -10.90 -5.50 23.71
N ALA A 919 -10.41 -5.41 24.95
CA ALA A 919 -9.02 -5.67 25.25
C ALA A 919 -8.74 -7.17 25.11
N ALA A 920 -9.67 -8.03 25.52
CA ALA A 920 -9.65 -9.47 25.30
C ALA A 920 -9.70 -9.81 23.81
N ILE A 921 -10.56 -9.14 23.02
CA ILE A 921 -10.61 -9.34 21.57
C ILE A 921 -9.27 -8.96 20.92
N ARG A 922 -8.77 -7.75 21.19
CA ARG A 922 -7.50 -7.26 20.63
C ARG A 922 -6.33 -8.17 20.98
N ARG A 923 -6.22 -8.62 22.23
CA ARG A 923 -5.21 -9.61 22.63
C ARG A 923 -5.41 -10.96 21.94
N GLY A 924 -6.65 -11.42 21.82
CA GLY A 924 -6.98 -12.71 21.21
C GLY A 924 -6.60 -12.81 19.73
N ILE A 925 -6.58 -11.67 19.01
CA ILE A 925 -6.20 -11.61 17.59
C ILE A 925 -4.82 -10.98 17.35
N ALA A 926 -4.06 -10.63 18.39
CA ALA A 926 -2.78 -9.93 18.26
C ALA A 926 -1.72 -10.73 17.48
N GLY A 927 -1.84 -12.07 17.45
CA GLY A 927 -0.98 -12.95 16.66
C GLY A 927 -1.26 -12.93 15.15
N ASN A 928 -2.28 -12.19 14.69
CA ASN A 928 -2.61 -12.04 13.28
C ASN A 928 -2.36 -10.60 12.83
N LEU A 929 -1.29 -10.40 12.08
CA LEU A 929 -0.96 -9.09 11.53
C LEU A 929 -1.95 -8.71 10.43
N CYS A 930 -2.34 -7.43 10.39
CA CYS A 930 -3.09 -6.85 9.29
C CYS A 930 -2.56 -5.45 8.95
N ARG A 931 -2.20 -5.26 7.66
CA ARG A 931 -1.69 -3.97 7.17
C ARG A 931 -2.79 -3.01 6.72
N CYS A 932 -3.96 -3.51 6.36
CA CYS A 932 -4.95 -2.73 5.61
C CYS A 932 -6.20 -2.32 6.42
N THR A 933 -6.65 -3.10 7.40
CA THR A 933 -7.95 -2.83 8.06
C THR A 933 -7.87 -1.88 9.25
N GLY A 934 -6.70 -1.75 9.88
CA GLY A 934 -6.54 -1.00 11.14
C GLY A 934 -7.26 -1.64 12.34
N TYR A 935 -7.69 -2.91 12.23
CA TYR A 935 -8.33 -3.75 13.27
C TYR A 935 -9.68 -3.26 13.84
N ALA A 936 -10.07 -1.99 13.72
CA ALA A 936 -11.30 -1.45 14.30
C ALA A 936 -12.57 -2.20 13.84
N LYS A 937 -12.74 -2.39 12.52
CA LYS A 937 -13.87 -3.17 11.97
C LYS A 937 -13.80 -4.65 12.33
N VAL A 938 -12.60 -5.22 12.49
CA VAL A 938 -12.41 -6.61 12.92
C VAL A 938 -12.92 -6.80 14.35
N VAL A 939 -12.54 -5.91 15.26
CA VAL A 939 -13.04 -5.91 16.64
C VAL A 939 -14.56 -5.74 16.67
N ALA A 940 -15.11 -4.82 15.86
CA ALA A 940 -16.56 -4.63 15.76
C ALA A 940 -17.30 -5.88 15.27
N ALA A 941 -16.76 -6.57 14.25
CA ALA A 941 -17.32 -7.81 13.73
C ALA A 941 -17.32 -8.94 14.76
N ILE A 942 -16.22 -9.09 15.53
CA ILE A 942 -16.12 -10.11 16.58
C ILE A 942 -17.15 -9.85 17.68
N ARG A 943 -17.31 -8.60 18.13
CA ARG A 943 -18.34 -8.21 19.09
C ARG A 943 -19.76 -8.49 18.59
N ALA A 944 -20.02 -8.21 17.31
CA ALA A 944 -21.31 -8.47 16.70
C ALA A 944 -21.62 -9.98 16.67
N ALA A 945 -20.65 -10.81 16.30
CA ALA A 945 -20.78 -12.27 16.32
C ALA A 945 -21.01 -12.81 17.75
N ALA A 946 -20.29 -12.30 18.75
CA ALA A 946 -20.49 -12.64 20.16
C ALA A 946 -21.91 -12.30 20.64
N ALA A 947 -22.45 -11.14 20.24
CA ALA A 947 -23.80 -10.74 20.56
C ALA A 947 -24.88 -11.63 19.92
N GLN A 948 -24.64 -12.15 18.70
CA GLN A 948 -25.56 -13.06 18.02
C GLN A 948 -25.56 -14.46 18.66
N GLY A 949 -24.41 -14.99 19.07
CA GLY A 949 -24.32 -16.31 19.71
C GLY A 949 -25.02 -16.40 21.08
N ARG A 950 -25.45 -15.27 21.66
CA ARG A 950 -26.24 -15.21 22.89
C ARG A 950 -27.75 -15.27 22.65
N ARG A 951 -28.21 -15.07 21.41
CA ARG A 951 -29.63 -15.13 21.02
C ARG A 951 -29.95 -16.52 20.48
#